data_AF-A0A8J7SKS7-F1
#
_entry.id   AF-A0A8J7SKS7-F1
#
_cell.length_a   1.000
_cell.length_b   1.000
_cell.length_c   1.000
_cell.angle_alpha   90.00
_cell.angle_beta   90.00
_cell.angle_gamma   90.00
#
_symmetry.space_group_name_H-M   'P 1'
#
loop_
_entity.id
_entity.type
_entity.pdbx_description
1 polymer ?
#
loop_
_entity_poly.entity_id
_entity_poly.type
_entity_poly.pdbx_seq_one_letter_code
_entity_poly.pdbx_strand_id
1 'polypeptide(L)'
;MIATIAILMVVTLLALAMLSLSTVTQRSVSHGEAQAEARANARLALSIALGELQKHMGPDQRVSAEANLDESVGSGKAHWVGAWSSEDAEENGQPDGDFLTWFVSRPESDPLADYAEISGDVPASSEDWVQMVGVGSVEDDPDMDVFVPRVEIASDTGDLKGYYGWWVSDEGVKARVDLQNTQEENRLAARGMQRAAVEMMDSLQGVDPEDADMEKLVSKKSSEQLGGLDEDLLKQHFHNLTVNSVGIMTNNLYGGLKTDLSTLFEKRDTDFEAEDIENYTPFVYSDAPFGSSGASSRDLGLLYIEDGQDNKFDELGSGGISPSDEGYLYGPTIDILRDYYRLYRDVSTKNTRPTLDARANYPNKAEMGMWYRTPATYAWRWGGPQQDPHANKKVEFEGWWVHGNSRTVDVVRPTKANYVPYMNRVMLYMSAYSVPDNLGDGDDDEEETFTIYGRILPVVFLHNPYNVRLETEEMRFIKNIGNLEVLLRFDSQGQNEEVRYANVISRDGQTDSITSGGGQGDAQFIIPSGQQFQPGEVKVFVPTAGQSWGSVMNMEPMGSGFDPNEMGINIDVDYDAYTGANDASPMREIPAETSVQIFFHWDNYAQQDLELYSRDRGGYNTVYSAFCRGLRTATTGEFQGKGQSAILRASPSYLIDGDLLSPTPINVLDYYIKPVTSYDDVSGAGFPAFLLNNPMAASDSNVEYRPSQGIDLMPGSGAQSPMVNYHYDYAEMGFPRLMDSFTGDSGTWGDGHGSAGQKTAVVMEIPTAPLQGLGGLQHANVSIEGNNPAFLIGSSFPNLQISNTSELIETKSASGRSRVHFDSAYFANQALWDRYFFSSIAPRPTDNVYNNANGNADSVIKEVITEFVEQSEPLANTRMTLMQSSLSAEEVIADLEDYTLAAAHLGVKGAFNINSTSEEAWRAVLTGFRGQDFDTYNSTISSESNSNVNPMPKLTLANSGGTTSASASSADAWAGYRNLTDQQIEALAKQIVDQIRGRAEDRAKELGRSGEVVPNLTIGQFVNRIPTSSNNFYRNSGTIQQAINATAINNSLDRDGSFTVSDFNSLPNHEPYPSNNNFSVPIAGSSTLFVTQGDVLQAMGSTVTARSDTFTIRAYGDAVDSSGKIIAQAWCEAVVQRTPEPVNPDPDNRWESIDQGEEGDFGRKFEVRSFRWLNKNEI
;
A
#
# COMPACT_ATOMS: atom_id res chain seq x y z
N MET A 1 -29.45 81.91 -63.15
CA MET A 1 -28.51 82.12 -62.03
C MET A 1 -28.91 81.30 -60.80
N ILE A 2 -30.14 81.39 -60.30
CA ILE A 2 -30.61 80.58 -59.16
C ILE A 2 -30.60 79.07 -59.49
N ALA A 3 -31.04 78.66 -60.68
CA ALA A 3 -31.01 77.26 -61.12
C ALA A 3 -29.58 76.69 -61.23
N THR A 4 -28.61 77.50 -61.70
CA THR A 4 -27.20 77.08 -61.80
C THR A 4 -26.53 76.95 -60.44
N ILE A 5 -26.84 77.84 -59.49
CA ILE A 5 -26.35 77.75 -58.10
C ILE A 5 -26.98 76.54 -57.38
N ALA A 6 -28.26 76.27 -57.58
CA ALA A 6 -28.94 75.11 -57.02
C ALA A 6 -28.36 73.78 -57.55
N ILE A 7 -28.07 73.70 -58.85
CA ILE A 7 -27.42 72.52 -59.45
C ILE A 7 -25.99 72.35 -58.92
N LEU A 8 -25.20 73.43 -58.81
CA LEU A 8 -23.85 73.37 -58.24
C LEU A 8 -23.86 72.95 -56.75
N MET A 9 -24.84 73.41 -55.95
CA MET A 9 -25.01 72.98 -54.56
C MET A 9 -25.39 71.49 -54.45
N VAL A 10 -26.28 71.01 -55.31
CA VAL A 10 -26.67 69.59 -55.33
C VAL A 10 -25.50 68.70 -55.76
N VAL A 11 -24.73 69.11 -56.78
CA VAL A 11 -23.55 68.37 -57.24
C VAL A 11 -22.42 68.37 -56.19
N THR A 12 -22.21 69.48 -55.47
CA THR A 12 -21.22 69.52 -54.38
C THR A 12 -21.65 68.70 -53.16
N LEU A 13 -22.93 68.69 -52.81
CA LEU A 13 -23.46 67.81 -51.76
C LEU A 13 -23.34 66.32 -52.15
N LEU A 14 -23.62 65.96 -53.41
CA LEU A 14 -23.43 64.62 -53.93
C LEU A 14 -21.95 64.20 -53.91
N ALA A 15 -21.05 65.11 -54.31
CA ALA A 15 -19.61 64.85 -54.27
C ALA A 15 -19.10 64.65 -52.82
N LEU A 16 -19.58 65.45 -51.86
CA LEU A 16 -19.26 65.30 -50.44
C LEU A 16 -19.83 63.99 -49.86
N ALA A 17 -21.05 63.62 -50.22
CA ALA A 17 -21.66 62.37 -49.80
C ALA A 17 -20.89 61.16 -50.36
N MET A 18 -20.51 61.19 -51.65
CA MET A 18 -19.69 60.15 -52.29
C MET A 18 -18.28 60.07 -51.69
N LEU A 19 -17.65 61.21 -51.36
CA LEU A 19 -16.37 61.23 -50.65
C LEU A 19 -16.51 60.61 -49.26
N SER A 20 -17.57 60.97 -48.52
CA SER A 20 -17.82 60.41 -47.18
C SER A 20 -18.02 58.90 -47.24
N LEU A 21 -18.80 58.41 -48.22
CA LEU A 21 -19.06 56.99 -48.40
C LEU A 21 -17.78 56.25 -48.82
N SER A 22 -17.03 56.80 -49.77
CA SER A 22 -15.73 56.25 -50.20
C SER A 22 -14.73 56.18 -49.04
N THR A 23 -14.70 57.21 -48.20
CA THR A 23 -13.82 57.23 -47.01
C THR A 23 -14.27 56.20 -45.98
N VAL A 24 -15.57 56.03 -45.77
CA VAL A 24 -16.13 55.00 -44.88
C VAL A 24 -15.85 53.60 -45.41
N THR A 25 -16.05 53.34 -46.71
CA THR A 25 -15.73 52.04 -47.31
C THR A 25 -14.24 51.76 -47.30
N GLN A 26 -13.39 52.75 -47.56
CA GLN A 26 -11.94 52.58 -47.52
C GLN A 26 -11.44 52.30 -46.10
N ARG A 27 -12.00 52.98 -45.08
CA ARG A 27 -11.74 52.68 -43.66
C ARG A 27 -12.24 51.29 -43.26
N SER A 28 -13.40 50.88 -43.75
CA SER A 28 -13.95 49.55 -43.49
C SER A 28 -13.10 48.44 -44.12
N VAL A 29 -12.58 48.65 -45.33
CA VAL A 29 -11.67 47.72 -46.01
C VAL A 29 -10.32 47.68 -45.29
N SER A 30 -9.72 48.83 -44.97
CA SER A 30 -8.44 48.87 -44.26
C SER A 30 -8.52 48.27 -42.86
N HIS A 31 -9.64 48.45 -42.16
CA HIS A 31 -9.87 47.82 -40.86
C HIS A 31 -10.09 46.30 -41.00
N GLY A 32 -10.77 45.86 -42.06
CA GLY A 32 -10.92 44.45 -42.38
C GLY A 32 -9.58 43.77 -42.70
N GLU A 33 -8.69 44.46 -43.44
CA GLU A 33 -7.33 44.00 -43.74
C GLU A 33 -6.49 43.90 -42.45
N ALA A 34 -6.45 44.95 -41.63
CA ALA A 34 -5.72 44.96 -40.36
C ALA A 34 -6.21 43.87 -39.40
N GLN A 35 -7.53 43.65 -39.32
CA GLN A 35 -8.09 42.58 -38.50
C GLN A 35 -7.75 41.18 -39.04
N ALA A 36 -7.68 41.02 -40.36
CA ALA A 36 -7.26 39.76 -40.97
C ALA A 36 -5.77 39.48 -40.69
N GLU A 37 -4.93 40.50 -40.71
CA GLU A 37 -3.50 40.41 -40.35
C GLU A 37 -3.32 40.07 -38.87
N ALA A 38 -4.01 40.76 -37.95
CA ALA A 38 -3.99 40.43 -36.52
C ALA A 38 -4.43 38.97 -36.25
N ARG A 39 -5.48 38.50 -36.96
CA ARG A 39 -5.92 37.09 -36.89
C ARG A 39 -4.90 36.12 -37.49
N ALA A 40 -4.18 36.50 -38.54
CA ALA A 40 -3.10 35.67 -39.09
C ALA A 40 -1.94 35.54 -38.09
N ASN A 41 -1.57 36.65 -37.45
CA ASN A 41 -0.52 36.69 -36.43
C ASN A 41 -0.92 35.87 -35.18
N ALA A 42 -2.17 35.94 -34.73
CA ALA A 42 -2.67 35.10 -33.64
C ALA A 42 -2.64 33.60 -34.00
N ARG A 43 -2.95 33.24 -35.25
CA ARG A 43 -2.85 31.84 -35.72
C ARG A 43 -1.41 31.38 -35.83
N LEU A 44 -0.49 32.26 -36.26
CA LEU A 44 0.93 31.96 -36.25
C LEU A 44 1.40 31.64 -34.82
N ALA A 45 1.02 32.46 -33.85
CA ALA A 45 1.32 32.24 -32.44
C ALA A 45 0.77 30.90 -31.93
N LEU A 46 -0.48 30.57 -32.27
CA LEU A 46 -1.08 29.28 -31.93
C LEU A 46 -0.30 28.10 -32.56
N SER A 47 0.11 28.21 -33.82
CA SER A 47 0.91 27.18 -34.49
C SER A 47 2.29 27.01 -33.85
N ILE A 48 2.94 28.10 -33.43
CA ILE A 48 4.21 28.06 -32.70
C ILE A 48 4.01 27.37 -31.36
N ALA A 49 3.02 27.80 -30.58
CA ALA A 49 2.69 27.21 -29.29
C ALA A 49 2.42 25.69 -29.37
N LEU A 50 1.66 25.26 -30.38
CA LEU A 50 1.41 23.84 -30.62
C LEU A 50 2.69 23.08 -31.00
N GLY A 51 3.58 23.68 -31.79
CA GLY A 51 4.88 23.10 -32.13
C GLY A 51 5.80 22.93 -30.92
N GLU A 52 5.89 23.95 -30.07
CA GLU A 52 6.65 23.89 -28.81
C GLU A 52 6.07 22.85 -27.85
N LEU A 53 4.74 22.80 -27.71
CA LEU A 53 4.06 21.79 -26.91
C LEU A 53 4.31 20.38 -27.45
N GLN A 54 4.24 20.17 -28.77
CA GLN A 54 4.53 18.88 -29.40
C GLN A 54 5.98 18.45 -29.15
N LYS A 55 6.93 19.37 -29.28
CA LYS A 55 8.36 19.08 -29.08
C LYS A 55 8.69 18.72 -27.63
N HIS A 56 8.10 19.41 -26.66
CA HIS A 56 8.49 19.28 -25.26
C HIS A 56 7.54 18.42 -24.41
N MET A 57 6.28 18.21 -24.82
CA MET A 57 5.31 17.33 -24.16
C MET A 57 4.86 16.16 -25.04
N GLY A 58 5.32 16.04 -26.28
CA GLY A 58 4.99 14.88 -27.12
C GLY A 58 5.60 13.57 -26.63
N PRO A 59 6.90 13.51 -26.25
CA PRO A 59 7.53 12.32 -25.68
C PRO A 59 6.87 11.86 -24.37
N ASP A 60 6.93 10.55 -24.08
CA ASP A 60 6.30 9.94 -22.89
C ASP A 60 6.97 10.35 -21.58
N GLN A 61 8.30 10.43 -21.57
CA GLN A 61 9.11 10.78 -20.41
C GLN A 61 9.16 12.30 -20.16
N ARG A 62 7.98 12.92 -20.02
CA ARG A 62 7.83 14.37 -19.78
C ARG A 62 6.82 14.62 -18.68
N VAL A 63 7.03 15.73 -17.97
CA VAL A 63 6.25 16.13 -16.80
C VAL A 63 5.85 17.59 -16.94
N SER A 64 4.59 17.91 -16.63
CA SER A 64 4.09 19.29 -16.60
C SER A 64 3.79 19.74 -15.18
N ALA A 65 4.11 21.00 -14.87
CA ALA A 65 3.74 21.67 -13.63
C ALA A 65 3.66 23.18 -13.85
N GLU A 66 2.90 23.88 -13.01
CA GLU A 66 2.79 25.35 -13.06
C GLU A 66 3.95 26.03 -12.31
N ALA A 67 4.30 27.25 -12.72
CA ALA A 67 5.35 28.06 -12.10
C ALA A 67 5.05 28.40 -10.63
N ASN A 68 3.78 28.41 -10.22
CA ASN A 68 3.34 28.54 -8.82
C ASN A 68 3.80 27.38 -7.90
N LEU A 69 4.45 26.36 -8.46
CA LEU A 69 5.21 25.37 -7.70
C LEU A 69 6.41 26.03 -6.97
N ASP A 70 6.94 27.10 -7.53
CA ASP A 70 8.00 27.94 -6.97
C ASP A 70 7.39 29.20 -6.32
N GLU A 71 7.53 29.34 -5.00
CA GLU A 71 6.98 30.49 -4.27
C GLU A 71 7.65 31.82 -4.62
N SER A 72 8.77 31.81 -5.35
CA SER A 72 9.48 33.01 -5.82
C SER A 72 8.95 33.56 -7.16
N VAL A 73 7.93 32.92 -7.74
CA VAL A 73 7.31 33.38 -9.00
C VAL A 73 6.76 34.80 -8.87
N GLY A 74 7.03 35.63 -9.90
CA GLY A 74 6.53 36.99 -9.97
C GLY A 74 5.05 37.06 -10.35
N SER A 75 4.38 38.14 -9.92
CA SER A 75 2.96 38.38 -10.27
C SER A 75 2.77 38.41 -11.80
N GLY A 76 1.69 37.77 -12.27
CA GLY A 76 1.38 37.61 -13.69
C GLY A 76 2.02 36.39 -14.37
N LYS A 77 2.83 35.60 -13.65
CA LYS A 77 3.54 34.42 -14.18
C LYS A 77 3.21 33.10 -13.46
N ALA A 78 2.44 33.14 -12.36
CA ALA A 78 2.14 31.98 -11.52
C ALA A 78 1.56 30.79 -12.31
N HIS A 79 0.74 31.05 -13.31
CA HIS A 79 0.09 30.02 -14.14
C HIS A 79 0.84 29.70 -15.44
N TRP A 80 2.13 30.01 -15.53
CA TRP A 80 2.96 29.51 -16.63
C TRP A 80 3.22 28.02 -16.46
N VAL A 81 2.99 27.23 -17.50
CA VAL A 81 3.23 25.78 -17.46
C VAL A 81 4.65 25.51 -17.92
N GLY A 82 5.39 24.73 -17.14
CA GLY A 82 6.73 24.24 -17.48
C GLY A 82 6.73 22.78 -17.92
N ALA A 83 7.78 22.38 -18.62
CA ALA A 83 8.09 20.99 -18.94
C ALA A 83 9.41 20.56 -18.31
N TRP A 84 9.44 19.36 -17.74
CA TRP A 84 10.63 18.69 -17.24
C TRP A 84 10.79 17.32 -17.89
N SER A 85 12.02 16.87 -18.06
CA SER A 85 12.34 15.50 -18.48
C SER A 85 12.22 14.55 -17.29
N SER A 86 11.61 13.39 -17.51
CA SER A 86 11.63 12.26 -16.56
C SER A 86 12.50 11.11 -17.07
N GLU A 87 13.40 11.39 -18.01
CA GLU A 87 14.45 10.47 -18.41
C GLU A 87 15.44 10.24 -17.25
N ASP A 88 15.95 9.02 -17.15
CA ASP A 88 17.03 8.60 -16.26
C ASP A 88 18.26 8.40 -17.14
N ALA A 89 18.93 9.49 -17.49
CA ALA A 89 20.09 9.46 -18.39
C ALA A 89 21.33 8.87 -17.71
N GLU A 90 21.33 8.83 -16.38
CA GLU A 90 22.38 8.21 -15.56
C GLU A 90 22.17 6.70 -15.36
N GLU A 91 21.02 6.15 -15.76
CA GLU A 91 20.62 4.74 -15.59
C GLU A 91 20.65 4.24 -14.14
N ASN A 92 20.46 5.16 -13.18
CA ASN A 92 20.54 4.88 -11.74
C ASN A 92 19.19 4.47 -11.12
N GLY A 93 18.14 4.36 -11.94
CA GLY A 93 16.77 4.06 -11.56
C GLY A 93 15.95 5.26 -11.09
N GLN A 94 16.51 6.48 -11.08
CA GLN A 94 15.82 7.72 -10.72
C GLN A 94 15.84 8.71 -11.88
N PRO A 95 14.72 9.38 -12.18
CA PRO A 95 14.69 10.40 -13.24
C PRO A 95 15.45 11.68 -12.83
N ASP A 96 16.17 12.28 -13.78
CA ASP A 96 17.09 13.41 -13.56
C ASP A 96 16.38 14.76 -13.38
N GLY A 97 15.17 14.88 -13.95
CA GLY A 97 14.31 16.05 -13.76
C GLY A 97 14.77 17.32 -14.47
N ASP A 98 15.48 17.22 -15.59
CA ASP A 98 15.98 18.39 -16.32
C ASP A 98 14.84 19.31 -16.76
N PHE A 99 14.96 20.61 -16.45
CA PHE A 99 14.02 21.62 -16.94
C PHE A 99 14.20 21.83 -18.45
N LEU A 100 13.09 21.84 -19.19
CA LEU A 100 13.10 21.96 -20.64
C LEU A 100 12.68 23.36 -21.10
N THR A 101 11.49 23.82 -20.69
CA THR A 101 10.92 25.09 -21.17
C THR A 101 9.70 25.54 -20.37
N TRP A 102 9.39 26.84 -20.43
CA TRP A 102 8.08 27.41 -20.07
C TRP A 102 7.24 27.59 -21.34
N PHE A 103 5.96 27.22 -21.31
CA PHE A 103 5.06 27.31 -22.45
C PHE A 103 4.45 28.71 -22.61
N VAL A 104 5.32 29.67 -22.92
CA VAL A 104 4.99 31.06 -23.22
C VAL A 104 5.79 31.57 -24.42
N SER A 105 5.32 32.65 -25.05
CA SER A 105 6.02 33.29 -26.16
C SER A 105 7.38 33.86 -25.76
N ARG A 106 8.39 33.67 -26.60
CA ARG A 106 9.76 34.18 -26.40
C ARG A 106 10.34 34.84 -27.66
N PRO A 107 11.18 35.88 -27.54
CA PRO A 107 11.90 36.46 -28.67
C PRO A 107 12.99 35.51 -29.20
N GLU A 108 13.15 35.40 -30.53
CA GLU A 108 14.18 34.57 -31.18
C GLU A 108 15.62 34.91 -30.76
N SER A 109 15.88 36.15 -30.31
CA SER A 109 17.20 36.58 -29.85
C SER A 109 17.63 35.95 -28.53
N ASP A 110 16.70 35.31 -27.82
CA ASP A 110 16.94 34.59 -26.56
C ASP A 110 16.37 33.16 -26.65
N PRO A 111 17.09 32.26 -27.34
CA PRO A 111 16.54 30.96 -27.76
C PRO A 111 16.59 29.88 -26.67
N LEU A 112 17.28 30.13 -25.54
CA LEU A 112 17.40 29.18 -24.44
C LEU A 112 16.34 29.50 -23.38
N ALA A 113 15.57 28.49 -22.98
CA ALA A 113 14.67 28.64 -21.85
C ALA A 113 15.49 28.82 -20.56
N ASP A 114 15.38 29.99 -19.93
CA ASP A 114 15.94 30.19 -18.59
C ASP A 114 14.82 29.93 -17.57
N TYR A 115 15.06 29.00 -16.64
CA TYR A 115 14.14 28.76 -15.54
C TYR A 115 13.83 30.06 -14.79
N ALA A 116 14.83 30.93 -14.60
CA ALA A 116 14.73 32.18 -13.84
C ALA A 116 13.79 33.23 -14.45
N GLU A 117 13.26 33.02 -15.66
CA GLU A 117 12.26 33.89 -16.30
C GLU A 117 10.99 34.08 -15.45
N ILE A 118 10.67 33.12 -14.57
CA ILE A 118 9.51 33.19 -13.67
C ILE A 118 9.69 34.22 -12.56
N SER A 119 10.93 34.62 -12.26
CA SER A 119 11.21 35.61 -11.22
C SER A 119 10.82 37.02 -11.64
N GLY A 120 10.40 37.83 -10.67
CA GLY A 120 10.14 39.26 -10.84
C GLY A 120 8.80 39.57 -11.51
N ASP A 121 8.11 40.57 -10.95
CA ASP A 121 6.77 40.96 -11.34
C ASP A 121 6.71 41.53 -12.77
N VAL A 122 5.60 41.26 -13.45
CA VAL A 122 5.29 41.92 -14.72
C VAL A 122 4.85 43.37 -14.44
N PRO A 123 5.54 44.39 -14.99
CA PRO A 123 5.15 45.77 -14.76
C PRO A 123 3.80 46.10 -15.44
N ALA A 124 2.83 46.58 -14.66
CA ALA A 124 1.45 46.87 -15.12
C ALA A 124 1.32 47.82 -16.32
N SER A 125 2.37 48.54 -16.71
CA SER A 125 2.38 49.49 -17.83
C SER A 125 3.43 49.20 -18.90
N SER A 126 3.98 47.97 -18.94
CA SER A 126 4.98 47.62 -19.94
C SER A 126 4.34 47.31 -21.28
N GLU A 127 4.84 47.92 -22.36
CA GLU A 127 4.44 47.55 -23.72
C GLU A 127 5.03 46.20 -24.15
N ASP A 128 6.00 45.65 -23.40
CA ASP A 128 6.69 44.41 -23.76
C ASP A 128 5.91 43.15 -23.38
N TRP A 129 4.73 43.30 -22.75
CA TRP A 129 3.90 42.19 -22.27
C TRP A 129 2.50 42.25 -22.84
N VAL A 130 1.90 41.08 -23.05
CA VAL A 130 0.52 40.90 -23.47
C VAL A 130 -0.25 40.21 -22.35
N GLN A 131 -1.37 40.80 -21.94
CA GLN A 131 -2.32 40.16 -21.03
C GLN A 131 -3.11 39.09 -21.79
N MET A 132 -3.01 37.85 -21.33
CA MET A 132 -3.69 36.68 -21.90
C MET A 132 -4.91 36.26 -21.07
N VAL A 133 -4.85 36.56 -19.77
CA VAL A 133 -5.90 36.35 -18.76
C VAL A 133 -5.90 37.57 -17.85
N GLY A 134 -7.07 38.17 -17.67
CA GLY A 134 -7.35 39.33 -16.85
C GLY A 134 -8.82 39.35 -16.40
N VAL A 135 -9.30 40.51 -15.95
CA VAL A 135 -10.66 40.69 -15.40
C VAL A 135 -11.84 40.27 -16.31
N GLY A 136 -11.59 40.04 -17.60
CA GLY A 136 -12.56 39.44 -18.51
C GLY A 136 -12.72 37.92 -18.35
N SER A 137 -11.67 37.25 -17.87
CA SER A 137 -11.58 35.79 -17.63
C SER A 137 -11.58 35.38 -16.16
N VAL A 138 -10.99 36.21 -15.29
CA VAL A 138 -10.80 35.95 -13.84
C VAL A 138 -11.43 37.08 -13.02
N GLU A 139 -11.47 36.90 -11.70
CA GLU A 139 -11.80 37.99 -10.78
C GLU A 139 -10.71 39.08 -10.82
N ASP A 140 -11.00 40.26 -10.25
CA ASP A 140 -10.04 41.37 -10.15
C ASP A 140 -8.99 41.08 -9.07
N ASP A 141 -8.13 40.10 -9.36
CA ASP A 141 -7.02 39.64 -8.54
C ASP A 141 -5.74 39.51 -9.40
N PRO A 142 -4.71 40.35 -9.16
CA PRO A 142 -3.44 40.29 -9.88
C PRO A 142 -2.72 38.93 -9.82
N ASP A 143 -2.99 38.10 -8.82
CA ASP A 143 -2.36 36.78 -8.70
C ASP A 143 -2.98 35.75 -9.66
N MET A 144 -4.19 36.02 -10.18
CA MET A 144 -4.87 35.20 -11.19
C MET A 144 -4.58 35.62 -12.64
N ASP A 145 -4.03 36.82 -12.83
CA ASP A 145 -3.69 37.35 -14.15
C ASP A 145 -2.56 36.56 -14.81
N VAL A 146 -2.57 36.52 -16.14
CA VAL A 146 -1.48 35.89 -16.92
C VAL A 146 -1.00 36.84 -17.99
N PHE A 147 0.30 37.12 -17.94
CA PHE A 147 1.00 37.93 -18.93
C PHE A 147 2.08 37.12 -19.62
N VAL A 148 2.33 37.42 -20.90
CA VAL A 148 3.40 36.78 -21.69
C VAL A 148 4.22 37.81 -22.46
N PRO A 149 5.50 37.51 -22.77
CA PRO A 149 6.33 38.40 -23.57
C PRO A 149 5.74 38.64 -24.95
N ARG A 150 5.75 39.90 -25.40
CA ARG A 150 5.32 40.32 -26.73
C ARG A 150 6.47 40.15 -27.73
N VAL A 151 6.26 39.34 -28.77
CA VAL A 151 7.30 39.00 -29.74
C VAL A 151 7.06 39.69 -31.08
N GLU A 152 8.10 40.31 -31.64
CA GLU A 152 8.05 41.05 -32.90
C GLU A 152 7.93 40.13 -34.13
N ILE A 153 7.10 40.54 -35.08
CA ILE A 153 7.00 39.98 -36.43
C ILE A 153 7.54 41.02 -37.40
N ALA A 154 8.67 40.71 -38.03
CA ALA A 154 9.27 41.52 -39.09
C ALA A 154 9.01 40.90 -40.48
N SER A 155 8.93 41.73 -41.51
CA SER A 155 8.98 41.26 -42.91
C SER A 155 10.38 40.81 -43.31
N ASP A 156 10.49 40.14 -44.46
CA ASP A 156 11.78 39.81 -45.11
C ASP A 156 12.70 41.04 -45.33
N THR A 157 12.13 42.25 -45.33
CA THR A 157 12.84 43.53 -45.47
C THR A 157 13.22 44.17 -44.13
N GLY A 158 12.84 43.57 -43.00
CA GLY A 158 13.08 44.07 -41.65
C GLY A 158 12.06 45.11 -41.16
N ASP A 159 10.93 45.28 -41.87
CA ASP A 159 9.87 46.20 -41.45
C ASP A 159 8.94 45.52 -40.44
N LEU A 160 8.64 46.18 -39.32
CA LEU A 160 7.68 45.70 -38.32
C LEU A 160 6.28 45.52 -38.95
N LYS A 161 5.72 44.31 -38.81
CA LYS A 161 4.38 43.93 -39.28
C LYS A 161 3.37 43.75 -38.16
N GLY A 162 3.84 43.43 -36.98
CA GLY A 162 3.03 43.33 -35.78
C GLY A 162 3.75 42.55 -34.72
N TYR A 163 3.00 42.13 -33.73
CA TYR A 163 3.46 41.31 -32.63
C TYR A 163 2.56 40.11 -32.43
N TYR A 164 3.11 39.11 -31.75
CA TYR A 164 2.36 37.98 -31.24
C TYR A 164 2.72 37.64 -29.80
N GLY A 165 1.85 36.87 -29.17
CA GLY A 165 2.09 36.29 -27.85
C GLY A 165 1.25 35.04 -27.65
N TRP A 166 1.69 34.10 -26.83
CA TRP A 166 0.94 32.88 -26.56
C TRP A 166 1.24 32.33 -25.17
N TRP A 167 0.27 31.63 -24.60
CA TRP A 167 0.30 30.99 -23.28
C TRP A 167 -0.42 29.64 -23.36
N VAL A 168 0.08 28.66 -22.62
CA VAL A 168 -0.56 27.36 -22.45
C VAL A 168 -1.00 27.17 -21.00
N SER A 169 -2.25 26.79 -20.81
CA SER A 169 -2.83 26.36 -19.53
C SER A 169 -2.89 24.83 -19.47
N ASP A 170 -2.53 24.28 -18.32
CA ASP A 170 -2.61 22.86 -18.02
C ASP A 170 -4.03 22.54 -17.52
N GLU A 171 -4.74 21.60 -18.15
CA GLU A 171 -6.08 21.22 -17.72
C GLU A 171 -6.11 20.03 -16.76
N GLY A 172 -5.02 19.27 -16.64
CA GLY A 172 -4.90 18.14 -15.72
C GLY A 172 -4.70 18.56 -14.26
N VAL A 173 -4.29 19.81 -14.02
CA VAL A 173 -4.18 20.37 -12.65
C VAL A 173 -5.51 20.85 -12.07
N LYS A 174 -6.58 20.85 -12.87
CA LYS A 174 -7.91 21.39 -12.53
C LYS A 174 -8.91 20.26 -12.26
N ALA A 175 -9.92 20.53 -11.45
CA ALA A 175 -11.02 19.58 -11.26
C ALA A 175 -11.99 19.62 -12.45
N ARG A 176 -12.36 18.44 -12.95
CA ARG A 176 -13.28 18.29 -14.07
C ARG A 176 -14.73 18.25 -13.58
N VAL A 177 -15.57 19.17 -14.08
CA VAL A 177 -16.93 19.44 -13.56
C VAL A 177 -18.01 18.47 -14.05
N ASP A 178 -17.85 17.88 -15.24
CA ASP A 178 -18.84 17.03 -15.92
C ASP A 178 -18.73 15.54 -15.54
N LEU A 179 -18.14 15.22 -14.39
CA LEU A 179 -17.98 13.84 -13.93
C LEU A 179 -19.11 13.44 -12.99
N GLN A 180 -19.79 12.35 -13.31
CA GLN A 180 -20.85 11.76 -12.50
C GLN A 180 -20.51 10.32 -12.13
N ASN A 181 -20.98 9.89 -10.96
CA ASN A 181 -20.90 8.48 -10.62
C ASN A 181 -22.12 7.74 -11.17
N THR A 182 -21.94 7.00 -12.26
CA THR A 182 -22.97 6.14 -12.87
C THR A 182 -22.84 4.66 -12.50
N GLN A 183 -21.92 4.32 -11.60
CA GLN A 183 -21.75 2.94 -11.13
C GLN A 183 -22.82 2.58 -10.09
N GLU A 184 -23.82 1.80 -10.50
CA GLU A 184 -24.94 1.40 -9.65
C GLU A 184 -24.55 0.36 -8.57
N GLU A 185 -23.47 -0.41 -8.79
CA GLU A 185 -23.04 -1.41 -7.81
C GLU A 185 -22.08 -0.80 -6.79
N ASN A 186 -22.52 -0.76 -5.53
CA ASN A 186 -21.82 -0.06 -4.45
C ASN A 186 -20.37 -0.54 -4.22
N ARG A 187 -20.07 -1.82 -4.43
CA ARG A 187 -18.74 -2.39 -4.18
C ARG A 187 -17.76 -2.03 -5.28
N LEU A 188 -18.22 -1.89 -6.52
CA LEU A 188 -17.47 -1.36 -7.65
C LEU A 188 -17.31 0.15 -7.49
N ALA A 189 -18.36 0.87 -7.12
CA ALA A 189 -18.29 2.31 -6.86
C ALA A 189 -17.31 2.64 -5.72
N ALA A 190 -17.21 1.78 -4.70
CA ALA A 190 -16.25 1.90 -3.59
C ALA A 190 -14.77 1.65 -3.97
N ARG A 191 -14.47 1.16 -5.20
CA ARG A 191 -13.11 0.77 -5.63
C ARG A 191 -12.30 1.91 -6.25
N GLY A 192 -12.92 3.05 -6.48
CA GLY A 192 -12.27 4.24 -7.04
C GLY A 192 -13.26 5.39 -7.18
N MET A 193 -12.76 6.62 -7.04
CA MET A 193 -13.58 7.82 -7.17
C MET A 193 -13.98 8.06 -8.62
N GLN A 194 -15.27 7.88 -8.91
CA GLN A 194 -15.82 8.01 -10.26
C GLN A 194 -16.05 9.48 -10.68
N ARG A 195 -16.06 10.41 -9.72
CA ARG A 195 -16.25 11.86 -9.95
C ARG A 195 -15.32 12.73 -9.12
N ALA A 196 -15.32 14.03 -9.42
CA ALA A 196 -14.79 15.07 -8.54
C ALA A 196 -15.97 15.85 -7.95
N ALA A 197 -16.05 15.99 -6.63
CA ALA A 197 -17.14 16.69 -5.97
C ALA A 197 -16.90 18.21 -5.99
N VAL A 198 -17.09 18.82 -7.16
CA VAL A 198 -16.91 20.27 -7.39
C VAL A 198 -17.78 21.14 -6.47
N GLU A 199 -18.89 20.61 -5.98
CA GLU A 199 -19.75 21.28 -5.00
C GLU A 199 -19.04 21.54 -3.66
N MET A 200 -17.89 20.89 -3.44
CA MET A 200 -17.03 21.11 -2.28
C MET A 200 -16.12 22.32 -2.42
N MET A 201 -15.94 22.86 -3.62
CA MET A 201 -15.15 24.07 -3.78
C MET A 201 -15.84 25.28 -3.13
N ASP A 202 -15.04 26.30 -2.84
CA ASP A 202 -15.57 27.54 -2.26
C ASP A 202 -16.68 28.13 -3.13
N SER A 203 -17.77 28.54 -2.48
CA SER A 203 -18.97 29.11 -3.11
C SER A 203 -19.71 28.24 -4.15
N LEU A 204 -19.36 26.96 -4.34
CA LEU A 204 -20.02 26.05 -5.31
C LEU A 204 -21.04 25.07 -4.70
N GLN A 205 -21.47 25.26 -3.44
CA GLN A 205 -22.37 24.32 -2.76
C GLN A 205 -23.78 24.23 -3.38
N GLY A 206 -24.12 25.15 -4.29
CA GLY A 206 -25.37 25.14 -5.05
C GLY A 206 -25.36 24.26 -6.29
N VAL A 207 -24.21 23.72 -6.70
CA VAL A 207 -24.08 22.85 -7.87
C VAL A 207 -24.66 21.48 -7.56
N ASP A 208 -25.63 21.05 -8.37
CA ASP A 208 -26.21 19.71 -8.27
C ASP A 208 -25.27 18.68 -8.92
N PRO A 209 -24.70 17.73 -8.16
CA PRO A 209 -23.80 16.71 -8.70
C PRO A 209 -24.48 15.72 -9.65
N GLU A 210 -25.82 15.66 -9.67
CA GLU A 210 -26.61 14.77 -10.52
C GLU A 210 -27.32 15.54 -11.67
N ASP A 211 -26.92 16.78 -11.95
CA ASP A 211 -27.54 17.59 -13.00
C ASP A 211 -27.43 16.92 -14.38
N ALA A 212 -28.58 16.67 -15.01
CA ALA A 212 -28.68 15.99 -16.31
C ALA A 212 -28.05 16.79 -17.47
N ASP A 213 -27.69 18.06 -17.27
CA ASP A 213 -26.99 18.88 -18.25
C ASP A 213 -25.46 18.76 -18.17
N MET A 214 -24.89 18.07 -17.16
CA MET A 214 -23.43 17.84 -17.05
C MET A 214 -22.84 17.15 -18.27
N GLU A 215 -23.50 16.13 -18.82
CA GLU A 215 -23.03 15.42 -20.01
C GLU A 215 -23.05 16.27 -21.29
N LYS A 216 -23.72 17.43 -21.27
CA LYS A 216 -23.89 18.32 -22.42
C LYS A 216 -22.86 19.46 -22.42
N LEU A 217 -21.98 19.51 -21.43
CA LEU A 217 -20.97 20.55 -21.32
C LEU A 217 -19.91 20.39 -22.40
N VAL A 218 -19.76 21.43 -23.22
CA VAL A 218 -18.79 21.47 -24.33
C VAL A 218 -17.73 22.56 -24.15
N SER A 219 -17.94 23.46 -23.19
CA SER A 219 -17.05 24.57 -22.88
C SER A 219 -17.22 25.00 -21.43
N LYS A 220 -16.22 25.71 -20.88
CA LYS A 220 -16.34 26.30 -19.54
C LYS A 220 -17.53 27.28 -19.45
N LYS A 221 -17.88 27.96 -20.53
CA LYS A 221 -19.05 28.84 -20.55
C LYS A 221 -20.38 28.08 -20.48
N SER A 222 -20.44 26.87 -21.03
CA SER A 222 -21.69 26.08 -20.95
C SER A 222 -22.01 25.60 -19.54
N SER A 223 -21.05 25.61 -18.60
CA SER A 223 -21.36 25.23 -17.22
C SER A 223 -22.22 26.27 -16.48
N GLU A 224 -22.43 27.46 -17.03
CA GLU A 224 -23.49 28.41 -16.57
C GLU A 224 -24.90 27.81 -16.68
N GLN A 225 -25.06 26.72 -17.44
CA GLN A 225 -26.33 25.98 -17.54
C GLN A 225 -26.60 25.13 -16.30
N LEU A 226 -25.55 24.74 -15.57
CA LEU A 226 -25.70 24.04 -14.30
C LEU A 226 -26.24 24.99 -13.25
N GLY A 227 -27.28 24.57 -12.54
CA GLY A 227 -27.79 25.34 -11.40
C GLY A 227 -26.67 25.59 -10.39
N GLY A 228 -26.50 26.83 -9.92
CA GLY A 228 -25.50 27.18 -8.90
C GLY A 228 -24.13 27.59 -9.42
N LEU A 229 -23.89 27.59 -10.74
CA LEU A 229 -22.70 28.15 -11.38
C LEU A 229 -23.07 29.38 -12.22
N ASP A 230 -22.54 30.54 -11.88
CA ASP A 230 -22.68 31.78 -12.65
C ASP A 230 -21.33 32.29 -13.18
N GLU A 231 -21.37 33.39 -13.95
CA GLU A 231 -20.17 33.96 -14.56
C GLU A 231 -19.12 34.39 -13.52
N ASP A 232 -19.55 34.90 -12.36
CA ASP A 232 -18.65 35.39 -11.32
C ASP A 232 -17.91 34.19 -10.66
N LEU A 233 -18.64 33.11 -10.35
CA LEU A 233 -18.03 31.88 -9.82
C LEU A 233 -17.10 31.19 -10.83
N LEU A 234 -17.39 31.26 -12.13
CA LEU A 234 -16.50 30.72 -13.16
C LEU A 234 -15.21 31.52 -13.32
N LYS A 235 -15.26 32.83 -13.04
CA LYS A 235 -14.09 33.71 -12.96
C LYS A 235 -13.26 33.40 -11.70
N GLN A 236 -13.92 33.23 -10.55
CA GLN A 236 -13.27 32.84 -9.29
C GLN A 236 -12.51 31.52 -9.44
N HIS A 237 -13.12 30.54 -10.11
CA HIS A 237 -12.55 29.20 -10.30
C HIS A 237 -11.94 29.00 -11.69
N PHE A 238 -11.45 30.08 -12.33
CA PHE A 238 -10.88 30.00 -13.67
C PHE A 238 -9.73 28.98 -13.76
N HIS A 239 -8.81 29.01 -12.78
CA HIS A 239 -7.64 28.14 -12.70
C HIS A 239 -7.88 26.84 -11.90
N ASN A 240 -9.08 26.65 -11.33
CA ASN A 240 -9.42 25.48 -10.51
C ASN A 240 -10.34 24.48 -11.22
N LEU A 241 -11.17 24.95 -12.16
CA LEU A 241 -12.18 24.14 -12.85
C LEU A 241 -11.91 23.98 -14.34
N THR A 242 -12.22 22.79 -14.86
CA THR A 242 -12.22 22.49 -16.29
C THR A 242 -13.43 21.65 -16.71
N VAL A 243 -13.73 21.67 -18.01
CA VAL A 243 -14.60 20.69 -18.69
C VAL A 243 -13.78 19.77 -19.61
N ASN A 244 -12.47 20.02 -19.73
CA ASN A 244 -11.58 19.41 -20.71
C ASN A 244 -10.38 18.81 -19.99
N SER A 245 -10.45 17.55 -19.55
CA SER A 245 -9.25 16.85 -19.07
C SER A 245 -9.38 15.37 -19.40
N VAL A 246 -8.48 14.87 -20.24
CA VAL A 246 -8.34 13.44 -20.54
C VAL A 246 -6.85 13.11 -20.57
N GLY A 247 -6.43 12.17 -19.71
CA GLY A 247 -5.07 11.62 -19.70
C GLY A 247 -4.98 10.33 -20.50
N ILE A 248 -3.78 10.02 -20.99
CA ILE A 248 -3.49 8.73 -21.63
C ILE A 248 -2.60 7.85 -20.74
N MET A 249 -2.64 6.54 -20.98
CA MET A 249 -1.95 5.56 -20.13
C MET A 249 -0.51 5.32 -20.61
N THR A 250 0.37 6.27 -20.33
CA THR A 250 1.81 6.20 -20.68
C THR A 250 2.69 6.05 -19.46
N ASN A 251 3.86 5.45 -19.64
CA ASN A 251 4.85 5.25 -18.60
C ASN A 251 5.85 6.42 -18.59
N ASN A 252 5.79 7.24 -17.56
CA ASN A 252 6.63 8.43 -17.42
C ASN A 252 8.11 8.11 -17.11
N LEU A 253 8.41 6.94 -16.53
CA LEU A 253 9.78 6.60 -16.15
C LEU A 253 10.55 5.96 -17.31
N TYR A 254 9.96 4.97 -17.97
CA TYR A 254 10.63 4.20 -19.02
C TYR A 254 10.17 4.51 -20.44
N GLY A 255 9.16 5.38 -20.60
CA GLY A 255 8.50 5.61 -21.89
C GLY A 255 7.56 4.45 -22.29
N GLY A 256 6.80 4.66 -23.36
CA GLY A 256 5.86 3.67 -23.88
C GLY A 256 4.50 3.66 -23.16
N LEU A 257 3.66 2.70 -23.55
CA LEU A 257 2.35 2.49 -22.96
C LEU A 257 2.44 1.73 -21.62
N LYS A 258 1.48 1.98 -20.72
CA LYS A 258 1.32 1.15 -19.52
C LYS A 258 0.69 -0.21 -19.85
N THR A 259 0.97 -1.19 -19.02
CA THR A 259 0.42 -2.54 -19.13
C THR A 259 -0.86 -2.69 -18.29
N ASP A 260 -1.93 -3.24 -18.88
CA ASP A 260 -3.20 -3.48 -18.18
C ASP A 260 -3.17 -4.79 -17.39
N LEU A 261 -3.27 -4.68 -16.06
CA LEU A 261 -3.32 -5.83 -15.19
C LEU A 261 -4.70 -6.52 -15.18
N SER A 262 -5.78 -5.85 -15.59
CA SER A 262 -7.14 -6.45 -15.55
C SER A 262 -7.24 -7.60 -16.55
N THR A 263 -6.93 -7.33 -17.81
CA THR A 263 -6.94 -8.32 -18.89
C THR A 263 -5.88 -9.39 -18.69
N LEU A 264 -4.67 -9.03 -18.21
CA LEU A 264 -3.64 -10.00 -17.86
C LEU A 264 -4.09 -10.95 -16.75
N PHE A 265 -4.66 -10.42 -15.67
CA PHE A 265 -5.04 -11.22 -14.51
C PHE A 265 -6.29 -12.06 -14.74
N GLU A 266 -7.19 -11.67 -15.66
CA GLU A 266 -8.37 -12.46 -16.01
C GLU A 266 -8.10 -13.64 -16.97
N LYS A 267 -6.91 -13.72 -17.58
CA LYS A 267 -6.48 -14.88 -18.38
C LYS A 267 -6.63 -16.18 -17.58
N ARG A 268 -6.83 -17.30 -18.27
CA ARG A 268 -6.78 -18.64 -17.64
C ARG A 268 -5.37 -18.94 -17.14
N ASP A 269 -5.26 -19.78 -16.12
CA ASP A 269 -3.94 -20.14 -15.55
C ASP A 269 -3.00 -20.73 -16.61
N THR A 270 -3.49 -21.56 -17.53
CA THR A 270 -2.66 -22.12 -18.61
C THR A 270 -2.16 -21.08 -19.61
N ASP A 271 -2.95 -20.03 -19.84
CA ASP A 271 -2.61 -19.00 -20.82
C ASP A 271 -1.67 -18.00 -20.18
N PHE A 272 -1.94 -17.60 -18.94
CA PHE A 272 -1.04 -16.79 -18.12
C PHE A 272 0.34 -17.44 -17.98
N GLU A 273 0.42 -18.74 -17.66
CA GLU A 273 1.70 -19.47 -17.55
C GLU A 273 2.40 -19.71 -18.90
N ALA A 274 1.68 -19.53 -20.02
CA ALA A 274 2.25 -19.60 -21.37
C ALA A 274 2.74 -18.23 -21.88
N GLU A 275 2.35 -17.13 -21.23
CA GLU A 275 2.90 -15.82 -21.52
C GLU A 275 4.40 -15.82 -21.23
N ASP A 276 5.17 -15.11 -22.06
CA ASP A 276 6.58 -14.88 -21.81
C ASP A 276 6.72 -13.82 -20.71
N ILE A 277 6.53 -14.26 -19.46
CA ILE A 277 6.47 -13.39 -18.29
C ILE A 277 7.85 -12.75 -18.01
N GLU A 278 8.92 -13.20 -18.67
CA GLU A 278 10.25 -12.57 -18.60
C GLU A 278 10.19 -11.08 -19.03
N ASN A 279 9.28 -10.69 -19.95
CA ASN A 279 9.11 -9.29 -20.36
C ASN A 279 8.40 -8.38 -19.33
N TYR A 280 7.76 -8.94 -18.29
CA TYR A 280 7.27 -8.12 -17.16
C TYR A 280 8.43 -7.92 -16.21
N THR A 281 9.38 -7.11 -16.69
CA THR A 281 10.66 -6.98 -16.01
C THR A 281 10.41 -6.63 -14.55
N PRO A 282 11.01 -7.38 -13.63
CA PRO A 282 11.14 -6.91 -12.26
C PRO A 282 11.83 -5.56 -12.34
N PHE A 283 11.58 -4.71 -11.35
CA PHE A 283 12.53 -3.64 -11.10
C PHE A 283 13.89 -4.29 -10.88
N VAL A 284 14.85 -4.10 -11.78
CA VAL A 284 16.22 -4.59 -11.67
C VAL A 284 17.05 -3.36 -11.33
N TYR A 285 17.45 -3.22 -10.07
CA TYR A 285 18.35 -2.13 -9.67
C TYR A 285 19.78 -2.53 -10.03
N SER A 286 20.27 -2.05 -11.19
CA SER A 286 21.64 -2.29 -11.71
C SER A 286 22.72 -1.62 -10.87
N ASP A 287 22.40 -0.47 -10.26
CA ASP A 287 23.33 0.36 -9.48
C ASP A 287 23.20 0.18 -7.96
N ALA A 288 22.83 -1.03 -7.51
CA ALA A 288 23.13 -1.41 -6.13
C ALA A 288 24.65 -1.19 -5.95
N PRO A 289 25.13 -0.46 -4.91
CA PRO A 289 26.48 0.12 -4.87
C PRO A 289 27.62 -0.92 -4.81
N PHE A 290 27.81 -1.62 -5.91
CA PHE A 290 28.79 -2.67 -6.19
C PHE A 290 29.24 -2.40 -7.63
N GLY A 291 30.26 -1.56 -7.76
CA GLY A 291 30.51 -0.78 -8.96
C GLY A 291 30.94 -1.53 -10.24
N SER A 292 30.50 -0.94 -11.34
CA SER A 292 31.05 -0.87 -12.70
C SER A 292 31.07 -2.11 -13.61
N SER A 293 30.22 -1.98 -14.63
CA SER A 293 30.44 -2.25 -16.05
C SER A 293 30.62 -3.70 -16.49
N GLY A 294 29.48 -4.29 -16.85
CA GLY A 294 29.32 -4.87 -18.18
C GLY A 294 28.89 -6.33 -18.17
N ALA A 295 27.58 -6.56 -18.06
CA ALA A 295 26.95 -7.76 -18.57
C ALA A 295 25.52 -7.50 -19.05
N SER A 296 25.14 -8.23 -20.10
CA SER A 296 23.87 -8.13 -20.81
C SER A 296 22.68 -8.60 -19.96
N SER A 297 21.70 -7.71 -19.84
CA SER A 297 20.40 -7.81 -19.18
C SER A 297 19.56 -9.04 -19.60
N ARG A 298 19.11 -9.84 -18.61
CA ARG A 298 17.97 -10.77 -18.74
C ARG A 298 17.18 -10.83 -17.41
N ASP A 299 15.86 -10.89 -17.53
CA ASP A 299 14.82 -10.41 -16.61
C ASP A 299 14.21 -11.47 -15.67
N LEU A 300 14.15 -11.31 -14.32
CA LEU A 300 13.57 -12.33 -13.40
C LEU A 300 12.97 -11.84 -12.05
N GLY A 301 11.73 -12.16 -11.63
CA GLY A 301 11.00 -11.51 -10.50
C GLY A 301 11.28 -11.91 -9.02
N LEU A 302 11.31 -10.90 -8.12
CA LEU A 302 11.19 -10.78 -6.63
C LEU A 302 11.71 -11.80 -5.63
N LEU A 303 12.19 -11.38 -4.46
CA LEU A 303 12.78 -10.14 -3.96
C LEU A 303 14.06 -10.72 -3.39
N TYR A 304 15.06 -10.88 -4.24
CA TYR A 304 16.29 -11.58 -3.90
C TYR A 304 17.45 -10.87 -4.57
N ILE A 305 18.64 -11.11 -4.03
CA ILE A 305 19.89 -10.65 -4.59
C ILE A 305 20.47 -11.81 -5.36
N GLU A 306 20.73 -11.63 -6.64
CA GLU A 306 21.64 -12.52 -7.35
C GLU A 306 23.06 -12.25 -6.84
N ASP A 307 23.71 -13.23 -6.20
CA ASP A 307 25.16 -13.13 -5.93
C ASP A 307 25.87 -13.53 -7.23
N GLY A 308 26.53 -12.56 -7.88
CA GLY A 308 27.33 -12.77 -9.08
C GLY A 308 28.30 -13.95 -8.93
N GLN A 309 28.53 -14.68 -10.02
CA GLN A 309 29.10 -16.04 -10.00
C GLN A 309 30.46 -16.18 -9.29
N ASP A 310 30.46 -16.90 -8.17
CA ASP A 310 31.25 -18.13 -7.90
C ASP A 310 31.35 -18.27 -6.38
N ASN A 311 30.42 -18.98 -5.74
CA ASN A 311 30.69 -19.55 -4.42
C ASN A 311 30.09 -20.94 -4.32
N LYS A 312 30.98 -21.91 -4.51
CA LYS A 312 30.78 -23.27 -4.04
C LYS A 312 30.41 -23.22 -2.57
N PHE A 313 29.33 -23.92 -2.22
CA PHE A 313 29.06 -24.36 -0.85
C PHE A 313 30.06 -25.44 -0.37
N ASP A 314 31.16 -25.66 -1.09
CA ASP A 314 32.25 -26.55 -0.69
C ASP A 314 33.29 -25.75 0.10
N GLU A 315 33.60 -26.23 1.31
CA GLU A 315 34.66 -25.74 2.22
C GLU A 315 34.24 -24.67 3.25
N LEU A 316 33.47 -25.10 4.24
CA LEU A 316 33.55 -24.56 5.60
C LEU A 316 34.98 -24.76 6.14
N GLY A 317 35.85 -23.79 5.84
CA GLY A 317 37.24 -23.72 6.27
C GLY A 317 37.81 -22.32 6.16
N SER A 318 37.41 -21.42 7.06
CA SER A 318 38.10 -20.15 7.39
C SER A 318 38.49 -19.22 6.22
N GLY A 319 37.62 -18.24 5.92
CA GLY A 319 37.99 -17.05 5.16
C GLY A 319 37.00 -16.68 4.06
N GLY A 320 35.88 -16.07 4.43
CA GLY A 320 34.89 -15.55 3.49
C GLY A 320 35.17 -14.10 3.11
N ILE A 321 35.26 -13.85 1.80
CA ILE A 321 34.63 -12.78 0.99
C ILE A 321 35.56 -12.47 -0.19
N SER A 322 35.09 -12.71 -1.41
CA SER A 322 35.34 -11.81 -2.54
C SER A 322 34.07 -11.81 -3.40
N PRO A 323 33.35 -10.68 -3.50
CA PRO A 323 32.25 -10.52 -4.45
C PRO A 323 32.85 -10.35 -5.85
N SER A 324 32.23 -10.95 -6.86
CA SER A 324 32.37 -10.49 -8.24
C SER A 324 31.01 -9.97 -8.71
N ASP A 325 30.86 -8.66 -8.55
CA ASP A 325 30.22 -7.69 -9.45
C ASP A 325 28.94 -8.12 -10.17
N GLU A 326 27.82 -8.07 -9.43
CA GLU A 326 26.48 -7.57 -9.83
C GLU A 326 25.42 -8.26 -8.95
N GLY A 327 24.68 -7.46 -8.18
CA GLY A 327 23.61 -7.95 -7.31
C GLY A 327 22.31 -7.22 -7.58
N TYR A 328 21.40 -7.87 -8.31
CA TYR A 328 20.12 -7.31 -8.69
C TYR A 328 19.07 -7.53 -7.59
N LEU A 329 18.33 -6.48 -7.21
CA LEU A 329 17.14 -6.57 -6.36
C LEU A 329 15.90 -6.58 -7.26
N TYR A 330 14.98 -7.51 -7.08
CA TYR A 330 13.78 -7.69 -7.92
C TYR A 330 12.44 -7.28 -7.21
N GLY A 331 11.42 -6.67 -7.85
CA GLY A 331 10.17 -6.12 -7.20
C GLY A 331 8.80 -6.74 -7.64
N PRO A 332 7.63 -6.58 -6.92
CA PRO A 332 6.40 -7.42 -6.57
C PRO A 332 5.83 -8.60 -7.40
N THR A 333 5.63 -9.84 -6.84
CA THR A 333 5.37 -11.05 -7.69
C THR A 333 4.04 -10.97 -8.36
N ILE A 334 4.07 -10.95 -9.70
CA ILE A 334 2.90 -10.83 -10.53
C ILE A 334 1.87 -11.95 -10.26
N ASP A 335 2.28 -13.15 -9.85
CA ASP A 335 1.35 -14.22 -9.45
C ASP A 335 0.59 -13.91 -8.17
N ILE A 336 1.26 -13.42 -7.12
CA ILE A 336 0.60 -13.09 -5.86
C ILE A 336 -0.32 -11.89 -6.05
N LEU A 337 0.08 -10.92 -6.88
CA LEU A 337 -0.78 -9.79 -7.27
C LEU A 337 -2.02 -10.28 -8.03
N ARG A 338 -1.83 -11.19 -8.99
CA ARG A 338 -2.92 -11.83 -9.73
C ARG A 338 -3.84 -12.66 -8.82
N ASP A 339 -3.25 -13.42 -7.90
CA ASP A 339 -3.96 -14.24 -6.92
C ASP A 339 -4.84 -13.38 -6.02
N TYR A 340 -4.30 -12.25 -5.51
CA TYR A 340 -5.06 -11.28 -4.75
C TYR A 340 -6.17 -10.65 -5.59
N TYR A 341 -5.88 -10.20 -6.82
CA TYR A 341 -6.88 -9.65 -7.72
C TYR A 341 -8.03 -10.64 -7.95
N ARG A 342 -7.75 -11.92 -8.21
CA ARG A 342 -8.79 -12.94 -8.49
C ARG A 342 -9.53 -13.45 -7.26
N LEU A 343 -9.16 -13.06 -6.04
CA LEU A 343 -9.88 -13.47 -4.82
C LEU A 343 -11.37 -13.15 -4.89
N TYR A 344 -11.76 -12.07 -5.58
CA TYR A 344 -13.19 -11.79 -5.74
C TYR A 344 -13.91 -12.98 -6.39
N ARG A 345 -13.32 -13.68 -7.37
CA ARG A 345 -13.95 -14.84 -8.02
C ARG A 345 -14.06 -16.04 -7.08
N ASP A 346 -13.12 -16.17 -6.14
CA ASP A 346 -13.08 -17.25 -5.14
C ASP A 346 -14.06 -17.02 -3.99
N VAL A 347 -14.44 -15.76 -3.72
CA VAL A 347 -15.45 -15.45 -2.70
C VAL A 347 -16.82 -15.98 -3.15
N SER A 348 -17.36 -16.92 -2.36
CA SER A 348 -18.71 -17.46 -2.52
C SER A 348 -19.75 -16.62 -1.80
N THR A 349 -21.02 -16.75 -2.22
CA THR A 349 -22.19 -16.08 -1.61
C THR A 349 -22.02 -14.56 -1.40
N LYS A 350 -21.32 -13.88 -2.32
CA LYS A 350 -20.93 -12.45 -2.25
C LYS A 350 -22.05 -11.48 -1.84
N ASN A 351 -23.29 -11.73 -2.26
CA ASN A 351 -24.41 -10.80 -2.07
C ASN A 351 -25.22 -11.08 -0.79
N THR A 352 -24.82 -12.08 -0.01
CA THR A 352 -25.54 -12.46 1.23
C THR A 352 -24.58 -12.68 2.38
N ARG A 353 -23.55 -13.50 2.15
CA ARG A 353 -22.56 -13.91 3.14
C ARG A 353 -21.21 -14.15 2.44
N PRO A 354 -20.45 -13.09 2.09
CA PRO A 354 -19.13 -13.23 1.47
C PRO A 354 -18.26 -14.22 2.24
N THR A 355 -17.86 -15.32 1.60
CA THR A 355 -17.07 -16.38 2.23
C THR A 355 -15.92 -16.81 1.34
N LEU A 356 -14.72 -16.88 1.91
CA LEU A 356 -13.54 -17.45 1.27
C LEU A 356 -13.15 -18.75 1.98
N ASP A 357 -12.82 -19.77 1.19
CA ASP A 357 -12.18 -20.98 1.72
C ASP A 357 -10.71 -20.68 2.03
N ALA A 358 -10.31 -20.89 3.27
CA ALA A 358 -8.98 -20.57 3.76
C ALA A 358 -7.92 -21.34 2.95
N ARG A 359 -6.81 -20.67 2.62
CA ARG A 359 -5.72 -21.26 1.83
C ARG A 359 -4.34 -20.79 2.28
N ALA A 360 -3.37 -21.69 2.23
CA ALA A 360 -1.99 -21.46 2.63
C ALA A 360 -1.05 -21.25 1.43
N ASN A 361 0.08 -20.58 1.69
CA ASN A 361 1.11 -20.19 0.72
C ASN A 361 1.93 -21.40 0.21
N TYR A 362 2.43 -22.29 1.10
CA TYR A 362 3.38 -23.36 0.73
C TYR A 362 2.86 -24.80 0.88
N PRO A 363 3.29 -25.76 0.03
CA PRO A 363 3.77 -25.62 -1.36
C PRO A 363 2.69 -26.00 -2.38
N ASN A 364 2.37 -25.17 -3.38
CA ASN A 364 1.39 -25.51 -4.42
C ASN A 364 1.74 -26.72 -5.34
N LYS A 365 2.74 -27.56 -4.99
CA LYS A 365 3.04 -28.90 -5.55
C LYS A 365 3.45 -29.89 -4.44
N ALA A 366 3.10 -31.17 -4.61
CA ALA A 366 3.05 -32.25 -3.58
C ALA A 366 4.41 -32.77 -3.03
N GLU A 367 5.49 -31.99 -3.06
CA GLU A 367 6.87 -32.51 -3.03
C GLU A 367 7.60 -32.38 -1.67
N MET A 368 7.03 -31.74 -0.64
CA MET A 368 7.75 -31.45 0.63
C MET A 368 7.19 -32.14 1.90
N GLY A 369 8.03 -32.95 2.56
CA GLY A 369 7.76 -33.50 3.91
C GLY A 369 7.96 -32.47 5.04
N MET A 370 7.42 -32.75 6.25
CA MET A 370 7.36 -31.80 7.39
C MET A 370 8.70 -31.12 7.73
N TRP A 371 9.78 -31.89 7.87
CA TRP A 371 11.12 -31.38 8.24
C TRP A 371 11.80 -30.51 7.19
N TYR A 372 11.34 -30.58 5.94
CA TYR A 372 11.95 -29.81 4.85
C TYR A 372 11.30 -28.44 4.66
N ARG A 373 10.19 -28.12 5.34
CA ARG A 373 9.42 -26.91 5.07
C ARG A 373 10.12 -25.64 5.55
N THR A 374 10.65 -25.64 6.77
CA THR A 374 11.45 -24.53 7.30
C THR A 374 12.77 -24.38 6.54
N PRO A 375 13.54 -25.46 6.26
CA PRO A 375 14.70 -25.41 5.38
C PRO A 375 14.36 -25.03 3.93
N ALA A 376 13.22 -25.42 3.35
CA ALA A 376 12.83 -25.06 1.98
C ALA A 376 12.48 -23.59 1.86
N THR A 377 11.74 -23.05 2.83
CA THR A 377 11.47 -21.61 2.94
C THR A 377 12.78 -20.83 3.11
N TYR A 378 13.73 -21.40 3.86
CA TYR A 378 15.09 -20.89 3.99
C TYR A 378 15.91 -21.04 2.68
N ALA A 379 15.84 -22.15 1.95
CA ALA A 379 16.55 -22.34 0.68
C ALA A 379 16.02 -21.42 -0.42
N TRP A 380 14.70 -21.23 -0.46
CA TRP A 380 14.04 -20.24 -1.32
C TRP A 380 14.64 -18.84 -1.07
N ARG A 381 14.94 -18.51 0.19
CA ARG A 381 15.58 -17.25 0.60
C ARG A 381 17.07 -17.15 0.30
N TRP A 382 17.85 -18.22 0.45
CA TRP A 382 19.33 -18.14 0.51
C TRP A 382 20.10 -18.80 -0.63
N GLY A 383 19.48 -19.66 -1.44
CA GLY A 383 20.25 -20.56 -2.31
C GLY A 383 19.69 -20.83 -3.70
N GLY A 384 18.61 -20.20 -4.16
CA GLY A 384 18.01 -20.69 -5.41
C GLY A 384 16.98 -19.82 -6.10
N PRO A 385 17.43 -18.72 -6.71
CA PRO A 385 16.93 -18.45 -8.06
C PRO A 385 18.04 -17.91 -8.97
N GLN A 386 19.19 -18.57 -9.02
CA GLN A 386 20.34 -18.11 -9.83
C GLN A 386 20.08 -17.99 -11.35
N GLN A 387 18.92 -18.41 -11.91
CA GLN A 387 18.70 -18.37 -13.38
C GLN A 387 17.23 -18.31 -13.88
N ASP A 388 16.18 -18.45 -13.04
CA ASP A 388 14.78 -18.52 -13.53
C ASP A 388 13.71 -18.29 -12.40
N PRO A 389 12.77 -17.33 -12.50
CA PRO A 389 11.70 -17.03 -11.54
C PRO A 389 10.55 -18.05 -11.63
N HIS A 390 10.54 -18.91 -12.64
CA HIS A 390 9.63 -20.04 -12.83
C HIS A 390 10.23 -21.36 -12.33
N ALA A 391 11.51 -21.39 -11.92
CA ALA A 391 12.16 -22.67 -11.66
C ALA A 391 11.85 -23.25 -10.27
N ASN A 392 11.31 -24.48 -10.28
CA ASN A 392 11.35 -25.38 -9.12
C ASN A 392 12.76 -25.99 -9.04
N LYS A 393 13.69 -25.34 -8.32
CA LYS A 393 15.09 -25.79 -8.21
C LYS A 393 15.30 -26.71 -7.01
N LYS A 394 16.36 -27.50 -7.05
CA LYS A 394 16.81 -28.37 -5.96
C LYS A 394 18.02 -27.73 -5.26
N VAL A 395 17.94 -27.46 -3.97
CA VAL A 395 19.05 -26.94 -3.15
C VAL A 395 19.59 -28.04 -2.25
N GLU A 396 20.91 -28.21 -2.19
CA GLU A 396 21.58 -29.19 -1.34
C GLU A 396 21.99 -28.56 0.01
N PHE A 397 21.65 -29.24 1.11
CA PHE A 397 21.96 -28.83 2.47
C PHE A 397 22.96 -29.79 3.12
N GLU A 398 24.07 -29.28 3.64
CA GLU A 398 25.01 -30.06 4.46
C GLU A 398 24.98 -29.63 5.95
N GLY A 399 25.05 -30.59 6.87
CA GLY A 399 25.34 -30.33 8.30
C GLY A 399 24.17 -30.48 9.30
N TRP A 400 24.22 -29.70 10.39
CA TRP A 400 23.33 -29.82 11.56
C TRP A 400 21.84 -29.57 11.25
N TRP A 401 21.53 -28.85 10.15
CA TRP A 401 20.17 -28.62 9.64
C TRP A 401 19.42 -29.90 9.27
N VAL A 402 20.16 -30.99 9.03
CA VAL A 402 19.62 -32.27 8.54
C VAL A 402 20.19 -33.46 9.31
N HIS A 403 20.57 -33.25 10.58
CA HIS A 403 21.19 -34.24 11.46
C HIS A 403 22.41 -34.95 10.83
N GLY A 404 23.30 -34.19 10.19
CA GLY A 404 24.61 -34.69 9.73
C GLY A 404 24.61 -35.44 8.40
N ASN A 405 23.55 -35.34 7.60
CA ASN A 405 23.52 -35.86 6.22
C ASN A 405 23.41 -34.71 5.21
N SER A 406 24.12 -34.80 4.08
CA SER A 406 23.78 -33.98 2.92
C SER A 406 22.39 -34.38 2.39
N ARG A 407 21.48 -33.42 2.15
CA ARG A 407 20.17 -33.68 1.52
C ARG A 407 19.75 -32.58 0.57
N THR A 408 19.17 -32.98 -0.55
CA THR A 408 18.59 -32.10 -1.56
C THR A 408 17.11 -31.81 -1.27
N VAL A 409 16.69 -30.54 -1.34
CA VAL A 409 15.33 -30.06 -1.09
C VAL A 409 14.82 -29.29 -2.31
N ASP A 410 13.59 -29.54 -2.72
CA ASP A 410 12.92 -28.78 -3.79
C ASP A 410 12.52 -27.38 -3.27
N VAL A 411 12.80 -26.34 -4.04
CA VAL A 411 12.44 -24.93 -3.83
C VAL A 411 11.35 -24.60 -4.84
N VAL A 412 10.20 -24.11 -4.39
CA VAL A 412 9.01 -23.91 -5.22
C VAL A 412 8.63 -22.43 -5.25
N ARG A 413 8.30 -21.91 -6.45
CA ARG A 413 7.76 -20.55 -6.64
C ARG A 413 6.42 -20.40 -5.89
N PRO A 414 6.23 -19.39 -5.05
CA PRO A 414 4.94 -19.10 -4.45
C PRO A 414 4.00 -18.49 -5.51
N THR A 415 2.85 -19.12 -5.74
CA THR A 415 1.83 -18.63 -6.69
C THR A 415 0.56 -18.11 -6.01
N LYS A 416 0.44 -18.30 -4.68
CA LYS A 416 -0.70 -17.86 -3.88
C LYS A 416 -0.23 -17.37 -2.51
N ALA A 417 -0.86 -16.34 -1.98
CA ALA A 417 -0.57 -15.88 -0.61
C ALA A 417 -1.40 -16.63 0.46
N ASN A 418 -1.01 -16.44 1.72
CA ASN A 418 -1.77 -16.91 2.88
C ASN A 418 -3.06 -16.09 3.06
N TYR A 419 -4.21 -16.74 2.97
CA TYR A 419 -5.52 -16.20 3.37
C TYR A 419 -6.18 -17.19 4.33
N VAL A 420 -5.77 -17.12 5.60
CA VAL A 420 -6.24 -18.01 6.67
C VAL A 420 -6.42 -17.21 7.96
N PRO A 421 -7.15 -17.72 8.96
CA PRO A 421 -7.04 -17.20 10.31
C PRO A 421 -5.60 -17.40 10.80
N TYR A 422 -4.93 -16.33 11.20
CA TYR A 422 -3.56 -16.41 11.69
C TYR A 422 -3.55 -16.64 13.21
N MET A 423 -2.39 -17.11 13.69
CA MET A 423 -2.15 -17.29 15.12
C MET A 423 -2.10 -15.93 15.79
N ASN A 424 -3.10 -15.60 16.60
CA ASN A 424 -3.11 -14.35 17.37
C ASN A 424 -2.31 -14.53 18.66
N ARG A 425 -2.66 -15.58 19.42
CA ARG A 425 -2.07 -15.86 20.73
C ARG A 425 -2.10 -17.35 21.01
N VAL A 426 -1.09 -17.84 21.73
CA VAL A 426 -1.12 -19.14 22.38
C VAL A 426 -0.83 -18.94 23.86
N MET A 427 -1.67 -19.48 24.73
CA MET A 427 -1.42 -19.50 26.16
C MET A 427 -1.19 -20.95 26.60
N LEU A 428 -0.13 -21.18 27.36
CA LEU A 428 0.09 -22.45 28.05
C LEU A 428 -0.16 -22.22 29.53
N TYR A 429 -1.31 -22.71 29.98
CA TYR A 429 -1.67 -22.76 31.40
C TYR A 429 -0.98 -23.92 32.05
N MET A 430 -0.49 -23.71 33.26
CA MET A 430 0.04 -24.82 34.03
C MET A 430 -0.61 -24.82 35.41
N SER A 431 -1.00 -26.00 35.86
CA SER A 431 -1.45 -26.25 37.23
C SER A 431 -0.74 -27.48 37.77
N ALA A 432 -0.73 -27.63 39.08
CA ALA A 432 -0.27 -28.84 39.72
C ALA A 432 -1.32 -29.30 40.74
N TYR A 433 -1.62 -30.59 40.76
CA TYR A 433 -2.52 -31.19 41.73
C TYR A 433 -1.90 -32.46 42.29
N SER A 434 -2.20 -32.78 43.54
CA SER A 434 -1.73 -34.02 44.16
C SER A 434 -2.84 -35.05 44.24
N VAL A 435 -2.49 -36.32 44.09
CA VAL A 435 -3.39 -37.45 44.36
C VAL A 435 -2.76 -38.28 45.48
N PRO A 436 -3.50 -38.61 46.56
CA PRO A 436 -3.00 -39.50 47.60
C PRO A 436 -2.76 -40.90 47.03
N ASP A 437 -1.57 -41.45 47.27
CA ASP A 437 -1.30 -42.85 46.95
C ASP A 437 -2.01 -43.73 47.96
N ASN A 438 -3.07 -44.43 47.54
CA ASN A 438 -3.70 -45.44 48.38
C ASN A 438 -2.81 -46.70 48.39
N LEU A 439 -1.74 -46.68 49.17
CA LEU A 439 -1.05 -47.89 49.60
C LEU A 439 -1.95 -48.66 50.57
N GLY A 440 -2.90 -49.39 50.01
CA GLY A 440 -3.60 -50.43 50.74
C GLY A 440 -2.67 -51.63 50.88
N ASP A 441 -2.09 -51.85 52.07
CA ASP A 441 -2.56 -52.88 53.02
C ASP A 441 -1.64 -52.92 54.27
N GLY A 442 -2.01 -52.18 55.32
CA GLY A 442 -1.97 -52.71 56.69
C GLY A 442 -0.66 -52.72 57.50
N ASP A 443 0.14 -51.67 57.53
CA ASP A 443 1.02 -51.38 58.69
C ASP A 443 0.94 -49.90 59.10
N ASP A 444 0.67 -49.66 60.39
CA ASP A 444 0.27 -48.37 61.00
C ASP A 444 1.39 -47.30 61.12
N ASP A 445 2.47 -47.39 60.32
CA ASP A 445 3.60 -46.43 60.34
C ASP A 445 4.02 -45.96 58.93
N GLU A 446 3.18 -46.11 57.90
CA GLU A 446 3.50 -45.65 56.54
C GLU A 446 3.16 -44.16 56.35
N GLU A 447 4.17 -43.39 55.96
CA GLU A 447 4.08 -41.97 55.63
C GLU A 447 3.05 -41.72 54.53
N GLU A 448 2.21 -40.68 54.66
CA GLU A 448 1.25 -40.32 53.63
C GLU A 448 2.01 -39.81 52.38
N THR A 449 2.12 -40.66 51.36
CA THR A 449 2.74 -40.31 50.08
C THR A 449 1.73 -39.67 49.13
N PHE A 450 2.18 -38.67 48.39
CA PHE A 450 1.39 -37.97 47.38
C PHE A 450 2.13 -38.01 46.05
N THR A 451 1.44 -38.39 44.98
CA THR A 451 1.95 -38.16 43.63
C THR A 451 1.56 -36.75 43.19
N ILE A 452 2.52 -35.97 42.66
CA ILE A 452 2.27 -34.65 42.10
C ILE A 452 2.07 -34.81 40.58
N TYR A 453 0.92 -34.37 40.09
CA TYR A 453 0.67 -34.22 38.67
C TYR A 453 0.82 -32.76 38.27
N GLY A 454 1.61 -32.49 37.25
CA GLY A 454 1.52 -31.25 36.50
C GLY A 454 0.38 -31.35 35.49
N ARG A 455 -0.22 -30.22 35.12
CA ARG A 455 -1.12 -30.15 33.97
C ARG A 455 -0.76 -28.98 33.08
N ILE A 456 -0.68 -29.20 31.77
CA ILE A 456 -0.54 -28.13 30.76
C ILE A 456 -1.83 -28.01 29.97
N LEU A 457 -2.49 -26.86 30.03
CA LEU A 457 -3.66 -26.56 29.21
C LEU A 457 -3.28 -25.56 28.11
N PRO A 458 -3.17 -25.98 26.84
CA PRO A 458 -2.94 -25.07 25.73
C PRO A 458 -4.25 -24.39 25.33
N VAL A 459 -4.22 -23.07 25.16
CA VAL A 459 -5.33 -22.27 24.65
C VAL A 459 -4.86 -21.50 23.43
N VAL A 460 -5.52 -21.70 22.30
CA VAL A 460 -5.11 -21.18 21.00
C VAL A 460 -6.13 -20.15 20.53
N PHE A 461 -5.65 -18.95 20.21
CA PHE A 461 -6.47 -17.86 19.67
C PHE A 461 -6.15 -17.70 18.20
N LEU A 462 -7.16 -17.88 17.36
CA LEU A 462 -7.07 -17.64 15.93
C LEU A 462 -7.92 -16.42 15.57
N HIS A 463 -7.35 -15.52 14.79
CA HIS A 463 -8.02 -14.30 14.36
C HIS A 463 -8.23 -14.33 12.84
N ASN A 464 -9.45 -14.05 12.39
CA ASN A 464 -9.74 -13.71 11.01
C ASN A 464 -9.59 -12.19 10.80
N PRO A 465 -8.48 -11.69 10.24
CA PRO A 465 -8.27 -10.24 10.07
C PRO A 465 -9.05 -9.64 8.90
N TYR A 466 -9.80 -10.44 8.16
CA TYR A 466 -10.39 -10.05 6.88
C TYR A 466 -11.85 -9.63 7.02
N ASN A 467 -12.31 -8.85 6.05
CA ASN A 467 -13.69 -8.37 5.90
C ASN A 467 -14.69 -9.43 5.39
N VAL A 468 -14.22 -10.65 5.09
CA VAL A 468 -15.06 -11.77 4.65
C VAL A 468 -15.01 -12.90 5.67
N ARG A 469 -16.01 -13.77 5.61
CA ARG A 469 -16.02 -14.99 6.42
C ARG A 469 -14.97 -15.96 5.89
N LEU A 470 -14.20 -16.60 6.77
CA LEU A 470 -13.29 -17.68 6.40
C LEU A 470 -13.88 -19.03 6.79
N GLU A 471 -13.79 -20.00 5.88
CA GLU A 471 -14.08 -21.41 6.15
C GLU A 471 -12.77 -22.21 6.06
N THR A 472 -12.41 -22.90 7.15
CA THR A 472 -11.13 -23.61 7.21
C THR A 472 -11.32 -25.11 7.07
N GLU A 473 -10.35 -25.75 6.41
CA GLU A 473 -10.09 -27.18 6.61
C GLU A 473 -9.50 -27.41 8.00
N GLU A 474 -9.07 -28.65 8.26
CA GLU A 474 -8.37 -29.00 9.49
C GLU A 474 -7.07 -28.19 9.59
N MET A 475 -6.83 -27.56 10.74
CA MET A 475 -5.59 -26.82 11.00
C MET A 475 -4.78 -27.54 12.06
N ARG A 476 -3.46 -27.41 11.98
CA ARG A 476 -2.53 -28.00 12.92
C ARG A 476 -1.53 -26.96 13.40
N PHE A 477 -1.50 -26.73 14.70
CA PHE A 477 -0.43 -25.97 15.34
C PHE A 477 0.57 -26.95 15.96
N ILE A 478 1.85 -26.80 15.62
CA ILE A 478 2.95 -27.62 16.11
C ILE A 478 3.81 -26.74 17.00
N LYS A 479 4.10 -27.22 18.21
CA LYS A 479 5.00 -26.55 19.16
C LYS A 479 5.95 -27.59 19.72
N ASN A 480 7.25 -27.35 19.59
CA ASN A 480 8.21 -28.14 20.34
C ASN A 480 8.12 -27.78 21.83
N ILE A 481 7.89 -28.81 22.65
CA ILE A 481 7.79 -28.74 24.11
C ILE A 481 8.79 -29.68 24.80
N GLY A 482 9.79 -30.15 24.05
CA GLY A 482 10.81 -31.07 24.54
C GLY A 482 11.70 -30.43 25.61
N ASN A 483 12.38 -31.27 26.39
CA ASN A 483 13.28 -30.83 27.47
C ASN A 483 12.60 -29.93 28.52
N LEU A 484 11.31 -30.17 28.80
CA LEU A 484 10.66 -29.62 29.97
C LEU A 484 11.37 -30.11 31.24
N GLU A 485 11.87 -29.19 32.04
CA GLU A 485 12.34 -29.41 33.40
C GLU A 485 11.27 -28.95 34.40
N VAL A 486 11.05 -29.74 35.43
CA VAL A 486 10.29 -29.34 36.61
C VAL A 486 11.28 -29.19 37.77
N LEU A 487 11.40 -28.01 38.34
CA LEU A 487 12.19 -27.77 39.54
C LEU A 487 11.22 -27.68 40.73
N LEU A 488 11.53 -28.38 41.82
CA LEU A 488 10.85 -28.25 43.10
C LEU A 488 11.81 -27.59 44.09
N ARG A 489 11.39 -26.49 44.73
CA ARG A 489 12.14 -25.86 45.83
C ARG A 489 11.39 -26.03 47.13
N PHE A 490 12.10 -26.46 48.16
CA PHE A 490 11.56 -26.69 49.49
C PHE A 490 12.16 -25.67 50.46
N ASP A 491 11.32 -25.07 51.31
CA ASP A 491 11.79 -24.33 52.48
C ASP A 491 11.49 -25.17 53.72
N SER A 492 12.52 -25.85 54.22
CA SER A 492 12.49 -26.59 55.48
C SER A 492 13.41 -25.89 56.48
N GLN A 493 12.82 -25.26 57.49
CA GLN A 493 13.56 -24.63 58.61
C GLN A 493 14.68 -23.65 58.17
N GLY A 494 14.52 -22.94 57.04
CA GLY A 494 15.47 -21.95 56.54
C GLY A 494 16.65 -22.50 55.74
N GLN A 495 16.58 -23.76 55.29
CA GLN A 495 17.45 -24.34 54.26
C GLN A 495 16.63 -24.50 52.96
N ASN A 496 17.07 -23.85 51.88
CA ASN A 496 16.46 -24.02 50.56
C ASN A 496 17.08 -25.24 49.88
N GLU A 497 16.32 -26.34 49.75
CA GLU A 497 16.70 -27.49 48.94
C GLU A 497 16.00 -27.42 47.58
N GLU A 498 16.75 -27.72 46.50
CA GLU A 498 16.25 -27.71 45.12
C GLU A 498 16.40 -29.09 44.50
N VAL A 499 15.29 -29.66 44.01
CA VAL A 499 15.26 -30.92 43.25
C VAL A 499 14.85 -30.62 41.82
N ARG A 500 15.68 -31.01 40.86
CA ARG A 500 15.45 -30.78 39.43
C ARG A 500 15.11 -32.09 38.72
N TYR A 501 13.90 -32.14 38.17
CA TYR A 501 13.45 -33.18 37.27
C TYR A 501 13.68 -32.68 35.84
N ALA A 502 14.74 -33.14 35.19
CA ALA A 502 15.02 -32.80 33.81
C ALA A 502 14.39 -33.84 32.86
N ASN A 503 14.01 -33.40 31.66
CA ASN A 503 13.42 -34.28 30.64
C ASN A 503 12.16 -35.02 31.13
N VAL A 504 11.28 -34.33 31.86
CA VAL A 504 9.99 -34.88 32.32
C VAL A 504 9.15 -35.36 31.12
N ILE A 505 9.38 -34.74 29.97
CA ILE A 505 8.99 -35.21 28.65
C ILE A 505 10.25 -35.82 28.00
N SER A 506 10.51 -37.10 28.29
CA SER A 506 11.81 -37.73 28.02
C SER A 506 12.12 -37.96 26.54
N ARG A 507 13.43 -37.89 26.24
CA ARG A 507 14.07 -38.10 24.95
C ARG A 507 14.25 -39.58 24.57
N ASP A 508 14.28 -40.47 25.55
CA ASP A 508 14.71 -41.86 25.37
C ASP A 508 13.65 -42.80 25.98
N GLY A 509 12.84 -43.37 25.08
CA GLY A 509 11.54 -43.95 25.39
C GLY A 509 11.51 -45.17 26.30
N GLN A 510 10.41 -45.28 27.05
CA GLN A 510 9.47 -46.40 27.01
C GLN A 510 8.18 -45.98 27.75
N THR A 511 7.33 -45.23 27.04
CA THR A 511 5.86 -45.08 27.20
C THR A 511 5.45 -44.06 26.14
N ASP A 512 4.92 -44.54 25.00
CA ASP A 512 4.22 -43.78 23.95
C ASP A 512 4.64 -42.30 23.75
N SER A 513 5.96 -42.13 23.62
CA SER A 513 6.66 -40.85 23.56
C SER A 513 6.18 -40.01 22.38
N ILE A 514 5.92 -38.72 22.63
CA ILE A 514 5.64 -37.65 21.67
C ILE A 514 6.53 -37.77 20.42
N THR A 515 6.06 -38.54 19.46
CA THR A 515 6.70 -38.78 18.17
C THR A 515 5.60 -39.05 17.16
N SER A 516 5.04 -37.99 16.59
CA SER A 516 4.36 -38.08 15.30
C SER A 516 5.07 -37.15 14.34
N GLY A 517 5.88 -37.73 13.46
CA GLY A 517 6.47 -36.99 12.35
C GLY A 517 7.80 -36.29 12.66
N GLY A 518 8.77 -37.01 13.23
CA GLY A 518 10.19 -36.90 12.88
C GLY A 518 11.15 -36.12 13.80
N GLY A 519 10.71 -35.67 14.98
CA GLY A 519 11.56 -35.05 16.01
C GLY A 519 11.03 -35.31 17.42
N GLN A 520 11.91 -35.35 18.42
CA GLN A 520 11.55 -35.64 19.81
C GLN A 520 10.91 -34.39 20.46
N GLY A 521 9.68 -34.50 20.99
CA GLY A 521 9.05 -33.45 21.82
C GLY A 521 8.08 -32.48 21.13
N ASP A 522 7.59 -32.76 19.92
CA ASP A 522 6.63 -31.91 19.21
C ASP A 522 5.17 -32.19 19.60
N ALA A 523 4.50 -31.24 20.26
CA ALA A 523 3.07 -31.29 20.52
C ALA A 523 2.29 -30.78 19.30
N GLN A 524 1.28 -31.55 18.87
CA GLN A 524 0.38 -31.17 17.78
C GLN A 524 -1.02 -30.86 18.31
N PHE A 525 -1.49 -29.65 18.07
CA PHE A 525 -2.84 -29.20 18.39
C PHE A 525 -3.67 -29.15 17.11
N ILE A 526 -4.65 -30.05 17.01
CA ILE A 526 -5.49 -30.23 15.81
C ILE A 526 -6.80 -29.50 16.01
N ILE A 527 -7.06 -28.53 15.14
CA ILE A 527 -8.33 -27.85 15.05
C ILE A 527 -9.13 -28.52 13.93
N PRO A 528 -10.32 -29.08 14.22
CA PRO A 528 -11.09 -29.87 13.26
C PRO A 528 -11.57 -29.02 12.08
N SER A 529 -11.77 -29.64 10.93
CA SER A 529 -12.27 -28.96 9.74
C SER A 529 -13.68 -28.36 9.90
N GLY A 530 -14.04 -27.45 8.99
CA GLY A 530 -15.35 -26.80 8.96
C GLY A 530 -15.49 -25.65 9.95
N GLN A 531 -14.38 -25.09 10.46
CA GLN A 531 -14.46 -23.89 11.29
C GLN A 531 -14.82 -22.69 10.43
N GLN A 532 -15.84 -21.95 10.87
CA GLN A 532 -16.28 -20.72 10.21
C GLN A 532 -15.96 -19.52 11.07
N PHE A 533 -15.11 -18.62 10.59
CA PHE A 533 -14.74 -17.39 11.28
C PHE A 533 -15.48 -16.22 10.64
N GLN A 534 -16.31 -15.51 11.40
CA GLN A 534 -16.93 -14.27 10.94
C GLN A 534 -15.84 -13.20 10.66
N PRO A 535 -16.13 -12.18 9.85
CA PRO A 535 -15.17 -11.09 9.61
C PRO A 535 -14.69 -10.46 10.91
N GLY A 536 -13.37 -10.39 11.08
CA GLY A 536 -12.73 -9.87 12.29
C GLY A 536 -12.75 -10.82 13.50
N GLU A 537 -13.46 -11.96 13.47
CA GLU A 537 -13.67 -12.80 14.65
C GLU A 537 -12.34 -13.36 15.19
N VAL A 538 -12.12 -13.15 16.48
CA VAL A 538 -11.14 -13.92 17.25
C VAL A 538 -11.84 -15.09 17.91
N LYS A 539 -11.45 -16.30 17.53
CA LYS A 539 -11.98 -17.54 18.09
C LYS A 539 -10.94 -18.22 18.98
N VAL A 540 -11.42 -18.73 20.11
CA VAL A 540 -10.60 -19.40 21.11
C VAL A 540 -10.81 -20.91 21.02
N PHE A 541 -9.73 -21.67 21.01
CA PHE A 541 -9.72 -23.12 20.96
C PHE A 541 -9.05 -23.68 22.21
N VAL A 542 -9.68 -24.70 22.78
CA VAL A 542 -9.25 -25.42 23.99
C VAL A 542 -9.21 -26.92 23.70
N PRO A 543 -8.49 -27.75 24.47
CA PRO A 543 -8.48 -29.19 24.25
C PRO A 543 -9.86 -29.78 24.47
N THR A 544 -10.26 -30.79 23.68
CA THR A 544 -11.50 -31.52 23.96
C THR A 544 -11.42 -32.21 25.33
N ALA A 545 -12.50 -32.16 26.11
CA ALA A 545 -12.56 -32.75 27.43
C ALA A 545 -12.25 -34.26 27.44
N GLY A 546 -11.56 -34.74 28.49
CA GLY A 546 -11.28 -36.16 28.71
C GLY A 546 -10.18 -36.78 27.84
N GLN A 547 -9.37 -35.97 27.15
CA GLN A 547 -8.19 -36.46 26.43
C GLN A 547 -7.03 -36.78 27.39
N SER A 548 -6.39 -37.93 27.20
CA SER A 548 -5.10 -38.28 27.84
C SER A 548 -3.93 -37.89 26.95
N TRP A 549 -2.73 -37.74 27.54
CA TRP A 549 -1.53 -37.35 26.79
C TRP A 549 -1.17 -38.33 25.68
N GLY A 550 -0.84 -37.78 24.50
CA GLY A 550 -0.38 -38.47 23.30
C GLY A 550 0.31 -37.47 22.35
N SER A 551 0.73 -37.89 21.16
CA SER A 551 1.44 -37.01 20.20
C SER A 551 0.53 -35.98 19.51
N VAL A 552 -0.79 -36.08 19.68
CA VAL A 552 -1.81 -35.26 19.03
C VAL A 552 -2.90 -34.92 20.04
N MET A 553 -3.29 -33.65 20.11
CA MET A 553 -4.36 -33.13 20.96
C MET A 553 -5.43 -32.50 20.06
N ASN A 554 -6.67 -33.00 20.12
CA ASN A 554 -7.76 -32.36 19.37
C ASN A 554 -8.32 -31.20 20.17
N MET A 555 -8.56 -30.11 19.47
CA MET A 555 -9.06 -28.86 20.01
C MET A 555 -10.52 -28.67 19.62
N GLU A 556 -11.27 -27.92 20.43
CA GLU A 556 -12.64 -27.51 20.15
C GLU A 556 -12.83 -26.01 20.43
N PRO A 557 -13.75 -25.32 19.74
CA PRO A 557 -14.10 -23.95 20.07
C PRO A 557 -14.54 -23.85 21.53
N MET A 558 -14.00 -22.89 22.26
CA MET A 558 -14.34 -22.67 23.66
C MET A 558 -15.83 -22.35 23.80
N GLY A 559 -16.53 -23.13 24.63
CA GLY A 559 -17.95 -23.00 24.89
C GLY A 559 -18.29 -23.10 26.37
N SER A 560 -19.58 -23.22 26.70
CA SER A 560 -20.06 -23.28 28.09
C SER A 560 -19.60 -24.52 28.88
N GLY A 561 -19.04 -25.53 28.19
CA GLY A 561 -18.48 -26.73 28.79
C GLY A 561 -16.96 -26.65 29.03
N PHE A 562 -16.34 -25.49 28.84
CA PHE A 562 -14.93 -25.28 29.16
C PHE A 562 -14.71 -25.47 30.66
N ASP A 563 -13.89 -26.46 31.02
CA ASP A 563 -13.41 -26.68 32.37
C ASP A 563 -11.89 -26.90 32.37
N PRO A 564 -11.10 -25.89 32.72
CA PRO A 564 -9.64 -26.01 32.73
C PRO A 564 -9.13 -27.00 33.80
N ASN A 565 -9.98 -27.42 34.75
CA ASN A 565 -9.69 -28.45 35.75
C ASN A 565 -10.02 -29.87 35.27
N GLU A 566 -10.56 -30.04 34.08
CA GLU A 566 -10.75 -31.36 33.45
C GLU A 566 -10.14 -31.44 32.03
N MET A 567 -9.66 -30.31 31.50
CA MET A 567 -9.07 -30.19 30.17
C MET A 567 -7.55 -29.95 30.25
N GLY A 568 -6.81 -30.60 29.37
CA GLY A 568 -5.36 -30.39 29.23
C GLY A 568 -4.55 -31.67 29.40
N ILE A 569 -3.25 -31.46 29.43
CA ILE A 569 -2.20 -32.47 29.39
C ILE A 569 -1.80 -32.78 30.81
N ASN A 570 -2.07 -33.97 31.34
CA ASN A 570 -1.49 -34.36 32.61
C ASN A 570 -0.04 -34.83 32.39
N ILE A 571 0.88 -34.24 33.14
CA ILE A 571 2.28 -34.61 33.23
C ILE A 571 2.44 -35.33 34.55
N ASP A 572 2.74 -36.62 34.45
CA ASP A 572 3.16 -37.38 35.62
C ASP A 572 4.58 -36.95 35.98
N VAL A 573 4.75 -36.38 37.17
CA VAL A 573 6.08 -36.09 37.72
C VAL A 573 6.54 -37.38 38.39
N ASP A 574 6.81 -38.40 37.57
CA ASP A 574 7.11 -39.75 38.02
C ASP A 574 8.44 -39.80 38.81
N TYR A 575 8.46 -40.76 39.74
CA TYR A 575 9.44 -41.04 40.78
C TYR A 575 10.87 -41.33 40.30
N ASP A 576 11.08 -41.58 39.00
CA ASP A 576 12.35 -42.03 38.40
C ASP A 576 12.96 -41.06 37.34
N ALA A 577 12.51 -39.80 37.24
CA ALA A 577 13.09 -38.86 36.27
C ALA A 577 14.59 -38.64 36.52
N TYR A 578 15.40 -38.71 35.45
CA TYR A 578 16.86 -38.68 35.49
C TYR A 578 17.38 -37.37 36.10
N THR A 579 17.86 -37.41 37.34
CA THR A 579 18.53 -36.28 38.00
C THR A 579 19.88 -36.06 37.33
N GLY A 580 20.00 -35.03 36.49
CA GLY A 580 21.26 -34.65 35.87
C GLY A 580 22.33 -34.38 36.93
N ALA A 581 23.32 -35.26 37.01
CA ALA A 581 24.57 -35.20 37.78
C ALA A 581 24.74 -33.99 38.73
N ASN A 582 24.36 -34.17 40.01
CA ASN A 582 25.16 -33.90 41.23
C ASN A 582 24.23 -34.00 42.48
N ASP A 583 24.40 -35.07 43.27
CA ASP A 583 24.07 -35.21 44.71
C ASP A 583 22.65 -34.99 45.28
N ALA A 584 21.58 -34.83 44.50
CA ALA A 584 20.21 -34.88 45.06
C ALA A 584 19.59 -36.28 44.84
N SER A 585 19.29 -37.01 45.93
CA SER A 585 18.44 -38.20 45.85
C SER A 585 17.01 -37.75 45.52
N PRO A 586 16.25 -38.46 44.65
CA PRO A 586 14.83 -38.15 44.45
C PRO A 586 14.14 -38.19 45.81
N MET A 587 13.48 -37.10 46.17
CA MET A 587 12.80 -36.97 47.46
C MET A 587 11.56 -37.85 47.40
N ARG A 588 11.55 -38.93 48.19
CA ARG A 588 10.48 -39.94 48.19
C ARG A 588 9.27 -39.51 49.03
N GLU A 589 9.46 -38.53 49.91
CA GLU A 589 8.55 -38.14 50.98
C GLU A 589 8.58 -36.60 51.12
N ILE A 590 7.41 -35.94 51.15
CA ILE A 590 7.29 -34.50 51.43
C ILE A 590 6.90 -34.34 52.90
N PRO A 591 7.77 -33.82 53.79
CA PRO A 591 7.46 -33.70 55.22
C PRO A 591 6.31 -32.72 55.47
N ALA A 592 5.46 -33.03 56.45
CA ALA A 592 4.44 -32.10 56.93
C ALA A 592 5.08 -30.74 57.33
N GLU A 593 4.36 -29.64 57.04
CA GLU A 593 4.81 -28.24 57.30
C GLU A 593 5.92 -27.71 56.36
N THR A 594 6.22 -28.38 55.26
CA THR A 594 7.15 -27.90 54.20
C THR A 594 6.41 -27.10 53.13
N SER A 595 6.88 -25.90 52.79
CA SER A 595 6.40 -25.19 51.59
C SER A 595 7.16 -25.67 50.34
N VAL A 596 6.43 -26.07 49.31
CA VAL A 596 6.96 -26.57 48.04
C VAL A 596 6.67 -25.56 46.94
N GLN A 597 7.68 -24.98 46.31
CA GLN A 597 7.55 -24.16 45.10
C GLN A 597 7.81 -25.03 43.87
N ILE A 598 6.98 -24.92 42.84
CA ILE A 598 7.11 -25.66 41.58
C ILE A 598 7.49 -24.67 40.47
N PHE A 599 8.53 -25.03 39.73
CA PHE A 599 9.06 -24.26 38.61
C PHE A 599 9.01 -25.11 37.37
N PHE A 600 8.60 -24.53 36.25
CA PHE A 600 8.66 -25.18 34.95
C PHE A 600 9.68 -24.45 34.08
N HIS A 601 10.66 -25.19 33.55
CA HIS A 601 11.72 -24.67 32.68
C HIS A 601 11.74 -25.42 31.35
N TRP A 602 12.07 -24.75 30.26
CA TRP A 602 12.15 -25.37 28.93
C TRP A 602 13.52 -25.12 28.31
N ASP A 603 14.14 -26.14 27.71
CA ASP A 603 15.41 -25.97 27.00
C ASP A 603 15.21 -25.39 25.58
N ASN A 604 16.27 -24.74 25.09
CA ASN A 604 16.21 -23.50 24.31
C ASN A 604 15.85 -23.63 22.81
N TYR A 605 15.17 -24.68 22.33
CA TYR A 605 14.83 -24.84 20.90
C TYR A 605 13.33 -25.04 20.70
N ALA A 606 12.61 -23.98 20.32
CA ALA A 606 11.18 -24.08 20.04
C ALA A 606 10.89 -23.84 18.56
N GLN A 607 10.68 -24.93 17.81
CA GLN A 607 10.03 -24.89 16.51
C GLN A 607 8.53 -24.67 16.69
N GLN A 608 7.97 -23.81 15.85
CA GLN A 608 6.54 -23.48 15.85
C GLN A 608 6.04 -23.41 14.43
N ASP A 609 5.02 -24.20 14.12
CA ASP A 609 4.40 -24.20 12.79
C ASP A 609 2.89 -24.10 12.91
N LEU A 610 2.28 -23.27 12.07
CA LEU A 610 0.85 -23.32 11.81
C LEU A 610 0.66 -23.88 10.40
N GLU A 611 -0.21 -24.86 10.29
CA GLU A 611 -0.47 -25.55 9.05
C GLU A 611 -1.97 -25.71 8.77
N LEU A 612 -2.32 -25.76 7.49
CA LEU A 612 -3.68 -25.97 7.00
C LEU A 612 -3.73 -27.22 6.13
N TYR A 613 -4.65 -28.13 6.41
CA TYR A 613 -4.83 -29.35 5.64
C TYR A 613 -5.39 -29.05 4.24
N SER A 614 -4.79 -29.64 3.22
CA SER A 614 -5.24 -29.58 1.84
C SER A 614 -5.83 -30.92 1.41
N ARG A 615 -7.12 -30.91 1.05
CA ARG A 615 -7.82 -32.09 0.52
C ARG A 615 -7.23 -32.57 -0.80
N ASP A 616 -6.88 -31.63 -1.68
CA ASP A 616 -6.32 -31.95 -2.99
C ASP A 616 -4.98 -32.69 -2.89
N ARG A 617 -4.20 -32.42 -1.84
CA ARG A 617 -2.91 -33.06 -1.59
C ARG A 617 -2.98 -34.24 -0.61
N GLY A 618 -4.04 -34.32 0.20
CA GLY A 618 -4.13 -35.27 1.29
C GLY A 618 -3.12 -35.03 2.42
N GLY A 619 -2.71 -33.77 2.65
CA GLY A 619 -1.69 -33.42 3.64
C GLY A 619 -1.69 -31.93 4.00
N TYR A 620 -0.87 -31.53 4.98
CA TYR A 620 -0.81 -30.16 5.49
C TYR A 620 0.05 -29.23 4.64
N ASN A 621 -0.33 -27.96 4.57
CA ASN A 621 0.36 -26.85 3.94
C ASN A 621 0.85 -25.90 5.02
N THR A 622 2.07 -25.39 4.89
CA THR A 622 2.61 -24.42 5.85
C THR A 622 1.94 -23.07 5.63
N VAL A 623 1.29 -22.58 6.69
CA VAL A 623 0.81 -21.19 6.78
C VAL A 623 1.93 -20.32 7.33
N TYR A 624 2.51 -20.74 8.46
CA TYR A 624 3.55 -20.02 9.18
C TYR A 624 4.53 -21.02 9.74
N SER A 625 5.81 -20.67 9.71
CA SER A 625 6.88 -21.41 10.36
C SER A 625 7.84 -20.45 11.04
N ALA A 626 8.18 -20.74 12.28
CA ALA A 626 9.18 -20.02 13.04
C ALA A 626 10.13 -20.97 13.76
N PHE A 627 11.41 -20.57 13.76
CA PHE A 627 12.46 -21.27 14.48
C PHE A 627 13.13 -20.30 15.45
N CYS A 628 12.87 -20.46 16.75
CA CYS A 628 13.38 -19.54 17.78
C CYS A 628 14.24 -20.28 18.82
N ARG A 629 15.42 -19.72 19.12
CA ARG A 629 16.23 -20.13 20.28
C ARG A 629 15.97 -19.17 21.43
N GLY A 630 15.26 -19.65 22.46
CA GLY A 630 14.99 -18.86 23.66
C GLY A 630 16.25 -18.56 24.46
N LEU A 631 16.23 -17.45 25.22
CA LEU A 631 16.95 -17.38 26.49
C LEU A 631 16.31 -18.41 27.43
N ARG A 632 17.07 -19.03 28.35
CA ARG A 632 16.53 -19.98 29.35
C ARG A 632 15.27 -19.38 29.98
N THR A 633 14.12 -19.98 29.72
CA THR A 633 12.84 -19.54 30.25
C THR A 633 12.62 -20.29 31.56
N ALA A 634 12.82 -19.61 32.70
CA ALA A 634 12.53 -20.16 34.01
C ALA A 634 11.28 -19.48 34.54
N THR A 635 10.16 -20.20 34.67
CA THR A 635 8.95 -19.65 35.25
C THR A 635 8.78 -20.11 36.68
N THR A 636 8.90 -19.15 37.60
CA THR A 636 8.69 -19.27 39.04
C THR A 636 7.21 -19.14 39.42
N GLY A 637 6.61 -20.19 39.95
CA GLY A 637 5.40 -20.09 40.79
C GLY A 637 5.78 -20.27 42.26
N GLU A 638 5.48 -19.29 43.12
CA GLU A 638 5.69 -19.44 44.57
C GLU A 638 4.40 -19.97 45.23
N PHE A 639 4.51 -21.13 45.87
CA PHE A 639 3.45 -21.71 46.68
C PHE A 639 3.90 -21.76 48.16
N GLN A 640 3.12 -21.16 49.06
CA GLN A 640 3.34 -21.25 50.51
C GLN A 640 2.20 -22.03 51.17
N GLY A 641 2.34 -23.36 51.25
CA GLY A 641 1.47 -24.18 52.07
C GLY A 641 1.89 -24.13 53.54
N LYS A 642 1.05 -23.59 54.43
CA LYS A 642 1.22 -23.77 55.89
C LYS A 642 0.39 -24.95 56.35
N GLY A 643 1.03 -26.09 56.58
CA GLY A 643 0.40 -27.21 57.25
C GLY A 643 0.03 -26.83 58.69
N GLN A 644 -1.25 -26.93 59.06
CA GLN A 644 -1.62 -27.11 60.47
C GLN A 644 -2.06 -28.54 60.69
N SER A 645 -1.46 -29.12 61.73
CA SER A 645 -1.52 -30.50 62.18
C SER A 645 -2.92 -30.92 62.62
N ALA A 646 -3.58 -31.79 61.85
CA ALA A 646 -4.45 -32.88 62.31
C ALA A 646 -5.22 -33.49 61.12
N ILE A 647 -4.72 -34.58 60.57
CA ILE A 647 -5.44 -35.40 59.58
C ILE A 647 -6.46 -36.27 60.32
N LEU A 648 -7.73 -35.87 60.29
CA LEU A 648 -8.87 -36.75 60.53
C LEU A 648 -9.50 -37.05 59.18
N ARG A 649 -9.57 -38.34 58.82
CA ARG A 649 -10.28 -38.89 57.65
C ARG A 649 -11.52 -38.08 57.29
N ALA A 650 -11.37 -37.17 56.34
CA ALA A 650 -12.45 -36.49 55.65
C ALA A 650 -12.27 -36.79 54.16
N SER A 651 -13.38 -37.07 53.49
CA SER A 651 -13.50 -37.39 52.08
C SER A 651 -12.64 -36.48 51.18
N PRO A 652 -12.25 -36.93 49.96
CA PRO A 652 -11.19 -36.34 49.11
C PRO A 652 -11.54 -34.96 48.49
N SER A 653 -12.18 -34.07 49.25
CA SER A 653 -12.72 -32.79 48.81
C SER A 653 -12.24 -31.61 49.67
N TYR A 654 -11.31 -31.80 50.61
CA TYR A 654 -10.93 -30.75 51.58
C TYR A 654 -9.44 -30.68 51.95
N LEU A 655 -8.53 -31.17 51.10
CA LEU A 655 -7.11 -30.88 51.22
C LEU A 655 -6.71 -30.02 50.03
N ILE A 656 -6.08 -28.88 50.35
CA ILE A 656 -5.90 -27.68 49.54
C ILE A 656 -7.04 -26.68 49.74
N ASP A 657 -6.78 -25.65 50.55
CA ASP A 657 -7.63 -24.48 50.67
C ASP A 657 -7.53 -23.66 49.37
N GLY A 658 -8.55 -23.74 48.51
CA GLY A 658 -8.90 -22.77 47.46
C GLY A 658 -7.98 -22.54 46.26
N ASP A 659 -6.66 -22.64 46.41
CA ASP A 659 -5.70 -22.05 45.46
C ASP A 659 -4.86 -23.05 44.64
N LEU A 660 -4.74 -24.35 44.96
CA LEU A 660 -4.04 -25.30 44.04
C LEU A 660 -4.91 -25.84 42.88
N LEU A 661 -6.22 -25.60 42.86
CA LEU A 661 -7.08 -25.97 41.72
C LEU A 661 -7.30 -24.81 40.74
N SER A 662 -6.56 -23.72 40.92
CA SER A 662 -6.68 -22.52 40.10
C SER A 662 -5.56 -22.54 39.04
N PRO A 663 -5.84 -22.95 37.79
CA PRO A 663 -4.86 -22.89 36.71
C PRO A 663 -4.34 -21.46 36.54
N THR A 664 -3.02 -21.32 36.56
CA THR A 664 -2.34 -20.03 36.39
C THR A 664 -1.71 -19.99 34.99
N PRO A 665 -1.90 -18.91 34.21
CA PRO A 665 -1.15 -18.72 32.97
C PRO A 665 0.34 -18.60 33.31
N ILE A 666 1.17 -19.50 32.79
CA ILE A 666 2.61 -19.52 33.07
C ILE A 666 3.39 -19.04 31.83
N ASN A 667 2.86 -19.28 30.63
CA ASN A 667 3.48 -18.83 29.39
C ASN A 667 2.43 -18.24 28.43
N VAL A 668 2.57 -16.97 28.08
CA VAL A 668 1.75 -16.30 27.06
C VAL A 668 2.64 -15.97 25.87
N LEU A 669 2.25 -16.50 24.72
CA LEU A 669 2.89 -16.31 23.42
C LEU A 669 1.97 -15.42 22.60
N ASP A 670 2.34 -14.15 22.44
CA ASP A 670 1.67 -13.26 21.51
C ASP A 670 2.39 -13.29 20.18
N TYR A 671 1.70 -13.70 19.13
CA TYR A 671 2.26 -13.75 17.76
C TYR A 671 1.98 -12.46 16.99
N TYR A 672 1.50 -11.43 17.71
CA TYR A 672 1.27 -10.09 17.24
C TYR A 672 1.27 -9.13 18.43
N ILE A 673 2.09 -8.07 18.39
CA ILE A 673 2.03 -7.01 19.39
C ILE A 673 0.87 -6.07 19.03
N LYS A 674 -0.06 -5.89 19.98
CA LYS A 674 -1.34 -5.19 19.80
C LYS A 674 -1.23 -3.66 19.69
N PRO A 675 -2.29 -3.00 19.18
CA PRO A 675 -2.32 -1.56 19.03
C PRO A 675 -2.51 -0.71 20.31
N VAL A 676 -2.72 -1.22 21.53
CA VAL A 676 -2.81 -0.38 22.77
C VAL A 676 -2.55 -1.17 24.09
N THR A 677 -2.12 -0.46 25.15
CA THR A 677 -1.81 -0.92 26.52
C THR A 677 -3.03 -0.93 27.47
N SER A 678 -3.33 -2.04 28.17
CA SER A 678 -4.25 -1.93 29.32
C SER A 678 -4.15 -2.98 30.43
N TYR A 679 -3.06 -3.76 30.55
CA TYR A 679 -3.01 -4.75 31.63
C TYR A 679 -1.76 -4.72 32.53
N ASP A 680 -0.61 -4.24 32.06
CA ASP A 680 0.60 -4.25 32.87
C ASP A 680 1.25 -2.88 33.05
N ASP A 681 1.85 -2.68 34.24
CA ASP A 681 2.87 -1.67 34.57
C ASP A 681 4.14 -1.80 33.69
N VAL A 682 4.12 -2.69 32.68
CA VAL A 682 5.07 -2.68 31.55
C VAL A 682 4.68 -1.51 30.63
N SER A 683 5.16 -0.33 31.00
CA SER A 683 5.08 0.90 30.23
C SER A 683 5.26 0.67 28.71
N GLY A 684 4.21 0.90 27.92
CA GLY A 684 4.35 1.26 26.49
C GLY A 684 4.46 0.15 25.44
N ALA A 685 4.10 -1.10 25.73
CA ALA A 685 4.33 -2.25 24.84
C ALA A 685 3.38 -2.42 23.63
N GLY A 686 2.85 -1.33 23.04
CA GLY A 686 2.01 -1.42 21.85
C GLY A 686 2.81 -1.32 20.54
N PHE A 687 2.38 -2.02 19.49
CA PHE A 687 3.06 -2.02 18.18
C PHE A 687 2.03 -2.04 17.02
N PRO A 688 2.17 -1.17 16.01
CA PRO A 688 1.26 -1.12 14.86
C PRO A 688 1.59 -2.21 13.83
N ALA A 689 1.36 -3.47 14.18
CA ALA A 689 2.03 -4.59 13.51
C ALA A 689 1.63 -4.89 12.07
N PHE A 690 0.56 -4.31 11.49
CA PHE A 690 0.30 -4.46 10.04
C PHE A 690 0.93 -3.33 9.20
N LEU A 691 1.22 -2.17 9.81
CA LEU A 691 1.85 -1.04 9.11
C LEU A 691 3.35 -1.22 8.96
N LEU A 692 4.01 -1.87 9.94
CA LEU A 692 5.46 -1.97 10.01
C LEU A 692 5.99 -3.41 9.92
N ASN A 693 5.10 -4.39 10.08
CA ASN A 693 5.40 -5.83 10.04
C ASN A 693 4.23 -6.58 9.33
N ASN A 694 4.35 -7.90 9.20
CA ASN A 694 3.32 -8.74 8.61
C ASN A 694 3.11 -10.02 9.43
N PRO A 695 2.07 -10.09 10.29
CA PRO A 695 1.81 -11.28 11.12
C PRO A 695 1.39 -12.53 10.34
N MET A 696 1.07 -12.41 9.05
CA MET A 696 0.63 -13.54 8.21
C MET A 696 1.69 -13.93 7.18
N ALA A 697 2.89 -13.38 7.32
CA ALA A 697 4.05 -13.80 6.57
C ALA A 697 4.26 -15.30 6.74
N ALA A 698 4.60 -15.98 5.64
CA ALA A 698 4.79 -17.43 5.67
C ALA A 698 6.03 -17.86 6.46
N SER A 699 6.95 -16.92 6.68
CA SER A 699 8.21 -17.14 7.36
C SER A 699 8.44 -16.04 8.39
N ASP A 700 8.87 -16.46 9.57
CA ASP A 700 9.46 -15.59 10.56
C ASP A 700 10.90 -16.04 10.83
N SER A 701 11.84 -15.12 10.65
CA SER A 701 13.26 -15.42 10.81
C SER A 701 13.94 -14.34 11.63
N ASN A 702 14.23 -14.67 12.89
CA ASN A 702 15.04 -13.84 13.75
C ASN A 702 16.50 -14.18 13.59
N VAL A 703 17.27 -13.29 12.96
CA VAL A 703 18.72 -13.48 12.92
C VAL A 703 19.43 -12.12 12.75
N GLU A 704 19.56 -11.42 13.85
CA GLU A 704 20.60 -10.43 14.19
C GLU A 704 20.63 -10.40 15.74
N TYR A 705 21.61 -9.90 16.49
CA TYR A 705 23.05 -9.74 16.33
C TYR A 705 23.56 -9.66 17.79
N ARG A 706 24.08 -10.75 18.39
CA ARG A 706 24.74 -10.66 19.72
C ARG A 706 26.26 -10.71 19.57
N PRO A 707 26.98 -9.58 19.70
CA PRO A 707 28.40 -9.50 19.40
C PRO A 707 29.36 -10.03 20.50
N SER A 708 28.93 -10.79 21.52
CA SER A 708 29.77 -10.93 22.73
C SER A 708 29.87 -12.29 23.44
N GLN A 709 29.45 -13.42 22.86
CA GLN A 709 29.75 -14.74 23.45
C GLN A 709 30.16 -15.71 22.33
N GLY A 710 31.43 -16.13 22.33
CA GLY A 710 32.07 -16.98 21.31
C GLY A 710 31.54 -18.42 21.27
N ILE A 711 30.25 -18.58 21.03
CA ILE A 711 29.58 -19.83 20.71
C ILE A 711 29.20 -19.70 19.23
N ASP A 712 29.47 -20.72 18.40
CA ASP A 712 28.95 -20.80 17.03
C ASP A 712 27.42 -20.79 17.10
N LEU A 713 26.86 -19.60 16.98
CA LEU A 713 25.45 -19.31 17.14
C LEU A 713 24.76 -19.58 15.78
N MET A 714 23.91 -20.61 15.77
CA MET A 714 23.04 -21.02 14.64
C MET A 714 22.13 -19.85 14.20
N PRO A 715 21.76 -19.69 12.92
CA PRO A 715 20.67 -18.77 12.54
C PRO A 715 19.40 -19.14 13.32
N GLY A 716 18.81 -18.16 14.02
CA GLY A 716 17.75 -18.35 15.01
C GLY A 716 18.23 -18.18 16.46
N SER A 717 19.51 -17.84 16.67
CA SER A 717 20.09 -17.63 17.98
C SER A 717 20.02 -16.17 18.46
N GLY A 718 19.23 -15.91 19.49
CA GLY A 718 19.27 -14.66 20.24
C GLY A 718 18.10 -13.74 19.94
N ALA A 719 17.30 -13.55 20.98
CA ALA A 719 16.12 -12.70 21.17
C ALA A 719 14.87 -12.94 20.31
N GLN A 720 13.76 -12.41 20.82
CA GLN A 720 12.37 -12.65 20.42
C GLN A 720 12.04 -11.94 19.10
N SER A 721 11.16 -12.53 18.29
CA SER A 721 10.76 -11.99 16.98
C SER A 721 9.99 -10.68 17.15
N PRO A 722 10.12 -9.70 16.23
CA PRO A 722 9.24 -8.54 16.23
C PRO A 722 7.77 -8.92 16.01
N MET A 723 7.48 -10.13 15.48
CA MET A 723 6.14 -10.70 15.42
C MET A 723 5.75 -11.41 16.71
N VAL A 724 6.67 -12.14 17.36
CA VAL A 724 6.35 -12.99 18.52
C VAL A 724 6.93 -12.44 19.82
N ASN A 725 6.06 -11.90 20.66
CA ASN A 725 6.39 -11.44 22.01
C ASN A 725 6.11 -12.56 23.04
N TYR A 726 7.12 -12.87 23.86
CA TYR A 726 6.98 -13.81 24.97
C TYR A 726 6.99 -13.03 26.27
N HIS A 727 5.87 -13.06 26.99
CA HIS A 727 5.80 -12.48 28.32
C HIS A 727 5.25 -13.49 29.33
N TYR A 728 5.58 -13.23 30.60
CA TYR A 728 5.19 -14.04 31.74
C TYR A 728 4.35 -13.17 32.67
N ASP A 729 3.21 -13.68 33.10
CA ASP A 729 2.34 -12.99 34.05
C ASP A 729 2.51 -13.63 35.43
N TYR A 730 3.47 -13.10 36.20
CA TYR A 730 4.09 -13.83 37.31
C TYR A 730 3.35 -13.85 38.65
N ALA A 731 2.28 -13.07 38.87
CA ALA A 731 1.85 -12.88 40.27
C ALA A 731 0.39 -12.50 40.52
N GLU A 732 -0.42 -12.12 39.52
CA GLU A 732 -1.69 -11.43 39.81
C GLU A 732 -2.93 -11.98 39.12
N MET A 733 -2.80 -12.93 38.19
CA MET A 733 -3.94 -13.58 37.53
C MET A 733 -4.43 -14.80 38.32
N GLY A 734 -5.01 -14.60 39.51
CA GLY A 734 -5.81 -15.67 40.12
C GLY A 734 -6.91 -16.16 39.15
N PHE A 735 -7.38 -17.40 39.31
CA PHE A 735 -8.40 -18.03 38.46
C PHE A 735 -9.63 -17.16 38.10
N PRO A 736 -10.14 -16.25 38.96
CA PRO A 736 -11.21 -15.33 38.57
C PRO A 736 -10.83 -14.33 37.47
N ARG A 737 -9.59 -13.80 37.46
CA ARG A 737 -9.08 -12.86 36.44
C ARG A 737 -8.72 -13.57 35.13
N LEU A 738 -8.35 -14.85 35.22
CA LEU A 738 -8.27 -15.75 34.08
C LEU A 738 -9.64 -15.91 33.40
N MET A 739 -10.68 -16.17 34.20
CA MET A 739 -12.04 -16.26 33.67
C MET A 739 -12.52 -14.92 33.12
N ASP A 740 -12.08 -13.76 33.60
CA ASP A 740 -12.35 -12.46 32.94
C ASP A 740 -11.74 -12.38 31.52
N SER A 741 -10.63 -13.07 31.27
CA SER A 741 -10.02 -13.21 29.93
C SER A 741 -10.90 -14.03 28.96
N PHE A 742 -11.82 -14.85 29.48
CA PHE A 742 -12.63 -15.81 28.72
C PHE A 742 -14.15 -15.61 28.82
N THR A 743 -14.67 -15.01 29.89
CA THR A 743 -16.08 -15.09 30.31
C THR A 743 -16.73 -13.78 30.78
N GLY A 744 -15.99 -12.67 30.95
CA GLY A 744 -16.53 -11.32 31.23
C GLY A 744 -16.09 -10.28 30.19
N ASP A 745 -17.04 -9.61 29.52
CA ASP A 745 -16.86 -8.53 28.51
C ASP A 745 -15.70 -8.72 27.49
N SER A 746 -15.34 -9.98 27.20
CA SER A 746 -14.01 -10.49 26.81
C SER A 746 -13.45 -10.06 25.46
N GLY A 747 -12.86 -8.88 25.38
CA GLY A 747 -12.06 -8.42 24.26
C GLY A 747 -10.68 -9.05 24.14
N THR A 748 -10.34 -9.55 22.95
CA THR A 748 -9.06 -10.20 22.65
C THR A 748 -8.24 -9.44 21.60
N TRP A 749 -8.70 -8.27 21.18
CA TRP A 749 -8.06 -7.37 20.21
C TRP A 749 -8.35 -5.89 20.52
N GLY A 750 -7.86 -4.95 19.70
CA GLY A 750 -8.19 -3.53 19.78
C GLY A 750 -7.48 -2.83 20.95
N ASP A 751 -8.25 -2.06 21.73
CA ASP A 751 -7.77 -1.16 22.80
C ASP A 751 -7.20 -1.88 24.05
N GLY A 752 -7.38 -3.20 24.18
CA GLY A 752 -6.84 -3.91 25.34
C GLY A 752 -7.21 -5.41 25.45
N HIS A 753 -7.11 -5.91 26.69
CA HIS A 753 -7.52 -7.26 27.11
C HIS A 753 -8.74 -7.18 28.04
N GLY A 754 -9.67 -8.13 27.92
CA GLY A 754 -10.87 -8.18 28.79
C GLY A 754 -11.90 -7.13 28.40
N SER A 755 -12.55 -6.50 29.38
CA SER A 755 -13.71 -5.60 29.16
C SER A 755 -13.49 -4.41 28.21
N ALA A 756 -12.23 -4.02 27.97
CA ALA A 756 -11.86 -2.91 27.09
C ALA A 756 -11.48 -3.36 25.66
N GLY A 757 -11.25 -4.65 25.41
CA GLY A 757 -10.86 -5.13 24.09
C GLY A 757 -12.06 -5.44 23.16
N GLN A 758 -11.75 -5.74 21.90
CA GLN A 758 -12.70 -6.15 20.87
C GLN A 758 -12.63 -7.66 20.60
N LYS A 759 -13.78 -8.29 20.34
CA LYS A 759 -13.87 -9.71 19.89
C LYS A 759 -13.81 -9.86 18.38
N THR A 760 -14.07 -8.76 17.68
CA THR A 760 -14.08 -8.67 16.23
C THR A 760 -13.24 -7.49 15.80
N ALA A 761 -12.24 -7.71 14.93
CA ALA A 761 -11.43 -6.63 14.39
C ALA A 761 -11.01 -6.91 12.95
N VAL A 762 -11.63 -6.23 12.00
CA VAL A 762 -11.19 -6.30 10.61
C VAL A 762 -10.03 -5.32 10.42
N VAL A 763 -8.96 -5.79 9.79
CA VAL A 763 -7.75 -4.98 9.52
C VAL A 763 -7.46 -4.91 8.03
N MET A 764 -7.74 -5.99 7.31
CA MET A 764 -7.41 -6.11 5.89
C MET A 764 -8.61 -6.48 5.04
N GLU A 765 -8.49 -6.17 3.76
CA GLU A 765 -9.48 -6.50 2.77
C GLU A 765 -9.15 -7.77 1.99
N ILE A 766 -10.17 -8.59 1.76
CA ILE A 766 -10.26 -9.52 0.64
C ILE A 766 -11.17 -8.88 -0.40
N PRO A 767 -10.70 -8.70 -1.65
CA PRO A 767 -11.49 -8.05 -2.67
C PRO A 767 -12.68 -8.94 -3.01
N THR A 768 -13.81 -8.26 -3.21
CA THR A 768 -15.10 -8.92 -3.45
C THR A 768 -15.76 -8.47 -4.74
N ALA A 769 -15.12 -7.51 -5.41
CA ALA A 769 -15.32 -7.09 -6.78
C ALA A 769 -13.92 -6.83 -7.40
N PRO A 770 -13.80 -6.82 -8.74
CA PRO A 770 -12.55 -6.48 -9.44
C PRO A 770 -11.94 -5.15 -8.99
N LEU A 771 -10.61 -5.06 -8.98
CA LEU A 771 -9.90 -3.82 -8.66
C LEU A 771 -9.99 -2.82 -9.83
N GLN A 772 -10.02 -1.53 -9.51
CA GLN A 772 -10.09 -0.44 -10.51
C GLN A 772 -8.82 0.44 -10.56
N GLY A 773 -7.90 0.27 -9.61
CA GLY A 773 -6.66 1.05 -9.51
C GLY A 773 -5.64 0.34 -8.62
N LEU A 774 -4.36 0.70 -8.78
CA LEU A 774 -3.25 0.04 -8.09
C LEU A 774 -3.31 0.17 -6.55
N GLY A 775 -3.92 1.23 -6.03
CA GLY A 775 -4.12 1.40 -4.59
C GLY A 775 -4.96 0.28 -3.95
N GLY A 776 -5.80 -0.41 -4.73
CA GLY A 776 -6.54 -1.58 -4.27
C GLY A 776 -5.65 -2.78 -3.90
N LEU A 777 -4.39 -2.79 -4.31
CA LEU A 777 -3.40 -3.82 -3.97
C LEU A 777 -2.77 -3.62 -2.58
N GLN A 778 -3.12 -2.56 -1.83
CA GLN A 778 -2.49 -2.28 -0.52
C GLN A 778 -2.62 -3.45 0.48
N HIS A 779 -3.65 -4.29 0.36
CA HIS A 779 -3.88 -5.45 1.23
C HIS A 779 -3.34 -6.76 0.65
N ALA A 780 -2.67 -6.72 -0.50
CA ALA A 780 -2.06 -7.92 -1.09
C ALA A 780 -0.90 -8.40 -0.20
N ASN A 781 -1.02 -9.61 0.33
CA ASN A 781 -0.02 -10.22 1.22
C ASN A 781 1.20 -10.73 0.43
N VAL A 782 1.98 -9.79 -0.10
CA VAL A 782 3.20 -10.05 -0.90
C VAL A 782 4.47 -10.20 -0.04
N SER A 783 4.41 -9.81 1.24
CA SER A 783 5.52 -9.88 2.18
C SER A 783 5.69 -11.30 2.72
N ILE A 784 6.78 -11.98 2.35
CA ILE A 784 7.06 -13.36 2.78
C ILE A 784 7.72 -13.41 4.17
N GLU A 785 8.37 -12.33 4.58
CA GLU A 785 8.98 -12.17 5.91
C GLU A 785 8.11 -11.30 6.83
N GLY A 786 8.12 -11.67 8.11
CA GLY A 786 7.41 -10.98 9.18
C GLY A 786 7.81 -9.54 9.49
N ASN A 787 9.05 -9.19 9.19
CA ASN A 787 9.63 -7.87 9.42
C ASN A 787 9.29 -6.84 8.31
N ASN A 788 8.65 -7.29 7.23
CA ASN A 788 8.18 -6.43 6.17
C ASN A 788 6.71 -6.08 6.42
N PRO A 789 6.25 -4.89 6.02
CA PRO A 789 4.88 -4.45 6.28
C PRO A 789 3.86 -5.32 5.53
N ALA A 790 2.69 -5.54 6.14
CA ALA A 790 1.55 -6.15 5.45
C ALA A 790 0.96 -5.16 4.42
N PHE A 791 0.86 -3.88 4.80
CA PHE A 791 0.46 -2.80 3.90
C PHE A 791 1.66 -2.27 3.12
N LEU A 792 2.15 -3.07 2.17
CA LEU A 792 3.39 -2.78 1.47
C LEU A 792 3.19 -1.81 0.29
N ILE A 793 2.19 -2.06 -0.55
CA ILE A 793 1.93 -1.28 -1.78
C ILE A 793 1.15 -0.01 -1.43
N GLY A 794 1.63 1.15 -1.90
CA GLY A 794 1.07 2.47 -1.59
C GLY A 794 1.56 3.07 -0.25
N SER A 795 2.21 2.27 0.59
CA SER A 795 2.87 2.73 1.82
C SER A 795 4.21 3.38 1.54
N SER A 796 4.64 4.30 2.40
CA SER A 796 5.89 5.05 2.25
C SER A 796 6.79 4.97 3.49
N PHE A 797 6.43 4.13 4.47
CA PHE A 797 7.18 4.03 5.71
C PHE A 797 8.50 3.27 5.49
N PRO A 798 9.62 3.74 6.07
CA PRO A 798 10.90 3.06 5.93
C PRO A 798 10.88 1.69 6.61
N ASN A 799 11.69 0.77 6.08
CA ASN A 799 11.92 -0.52 6.75
C ASN A 799 12.68 -0.29 8.07
N LEU A 800 12.09 -0.71 9.19
CA LEU A 800 12.67 -0.52 10.53
C LEU A 800 14.02 -1.23 10.73
N GLN A 801 14.31 -2.25 9.91
CA GLN A 801 15.58 -2.99 9.97
C GLN A 801 16.75 -2.21 9.36
N ILE A 802 16.49 -1.19 8.53
CA ILE A 802 17.52 -0.33 7.96
C ILE A 802 17.91 0.72 8.99
N SER A 803 19.20 0.79 9.33
CA SER A 803 19.72 1.64 10.38
C SER A 803 19.64 3.12 10.05
N ASN A 804 19.75 3.48 8.77
CA ASN A 804 19.75 4.86 8.35
C ASN A 804 18.64 5.08 7.34
N THR A 805 17.68 5.94 7.68
CA THR A 805 16.59 6.30 6.76
C THR A 805 17.08 7.07 5.53
N SER A 806 18.36 7.43 5.40
CA SER A 806 18.90 7.87 4.10
C SER A 806 19.24 6.74 3.13
N GLU A 807 19.19 5.49 3.59
CA GLU A 807 19.51 4.31 2.79
C GLU A 807 18.22 3.56 2.41
N LEU A 808 18.26 2.90 1.26
CA LEU A 808 17.20 2.00 0.77
C LEU A 808 17.58 0.53 0.93
N ILE A 809 18.87 0.26 1.06
CA ILE A 809 19.46 -1.08 1.19
C ILE A 809 20.59 -0.97 2.21
N GLU A 810 20.62 -1.87 3.19
CA GLU A 810 21.71 -1.99 4.15
C GLU A 810 22.19 -3.43 4.21
N THR A 811 23.51 -3.63 4.12
CA THR A 811 24.12 -4.93 4.36
C THR A 811 24.74 -4.97 5.76
N LYS A 812 24.27 -5.88 6.60
CA LYS A 812 24.80 -6.10 7.95
C LYS A 812 25.60 -7.40 8.01
N SER A 813 26.85 -7.31 8.48
CA SER A 813 27.78 -8.45 8.52
C SER A 813 28.20 -8.81 9.94
N ALA A 814 28.15 -10.11 10.27
CA ALA A 814 28.55 -10.64 11.57
C ALA A 814 29.16 -12.06 11.44
N SER A 815 30.29 -12.31 12.11
CA SER A 815 30.93 -13.65 12.16
C SER A 815 31.15 -14.31 10.78
N GLY A 816 31.43 -13.52 9.74
CA GLY A 816 31.66 -14.01 8.38
C GLY A 816 30.39 -14.28 7.55
N ARG A 817 29.20 -13.85 8.00
CA ARG A 817 27.94 -13.90 7.25
C ARG A 817 27.39 -12.48 7.03
N SER A 818 26.91 -12.18 5.84
CA SER A 818 26.28 -10.90 5.48
C SER A 818 24.79 -11.06 5.23
N ARG A 819 24.01 -10.03 5.58
CA ARG A 819 22.54 -9.99 5.45
C ARG A 819 22.14 -8.69 4.80
N VAL A 820 21.18 -8.73 3.89
CA VAL A 820 20.72 -7.53 3.21
C VAL A 820 19.29 -7.22 3.61
N HIS A 821 19.08 -6.00 4.10
CA HIS A 821 17.78 -5.42 4.37
C HIS A 821 17.50 -4.39 3.29
N PHE A 822 16.27 -4.34 2.79
CA PHE A 822 15.87 -3.40 1.76
C PHE A 822 14.49 -2.81 2.06
N ASP A 823 14.26 -1.61 1.56
CA ASP A 823 13.01 -0.88 1.72
C ASP A 823 11.96 -1.41 0.74
N SER A 824 11.26 -2.47 1.15
CA SER A 824 10.34 -3.20 0.26
C SER A 824 9.18 -2.33 -0.23
N ALA A 825 8.70 -1.38 0.58
CA ALA A 825 7.64 -0.46 0.19
C ALA A 825 8.11 0.50 -0.91
N TYR A 826 9.32 1.08 -0.76
CA TYR A 826 9.91 1.95 -1.77
C TYR A 826 10.01 1.27 -3.14
N PHE A 827 10.61 0.08 -3.18
CA PHE A 827 10.84 -0.66 -4.42
C PHE A 827 9.54 -1.17 -5.05
N ALA A 828 8.55 -1.55 -4.26
CA ALA A 828 7.25 -1.95 -4.79
C ALA A 828 6.50 -0.81 -5.46
N ASN A 829 6.50 0.38 -4.86
CA ASN A 829 5.86 1.54 -5.46
C ASN A 829 6.56 1.96 -6.76
N GLN A 830 7.89 1.96 -6.77
CA GLN A 830 8.69 2.28 -7.95
C GLN A 830 8.45 1.28 -9.10
N ALA A 831 8.26 -0.01 -8.77
CA ALA A 831 7.98 -1.04 -9.76
C ALA A 831 6.55 -0.97 -10.35
N LEU A 832 5.57 -0.51 -9.58
CA LEU A 832 4.15 -0.65 -9.93
C LEU A 832 3.52 0.60 -10.55
N TRP A 833 3.68 1.78 -9.93
CA TRP A 833 2.81 2.93 -10.17
C TRP A 833 2.90 3.53 -11.59
N ASP A 834 4.08 3.47 -12.20
CA ASP A 834 4.32 4.09 -13.51
C ASP A 834 4.18 3.11 -14.68
N ARG A 835 4.31 1.79 -14.44
CA ARG A 835 4.30 0.74 -15.47
C ARG A 835 2.92 0.12 -15.71
N TYR A 836 2.11 0.02 -14.66
CA TYR A 836 0.88 -0.76 -14.69
C TYR A 836 -0.36 0.08 -14.40
N PHE A 837 -1.51 -0.41 -14.82
CA PHE A 837 -2.82 0.13 -14.44
C PHE A 837 -3.88 -0.98 -14.45
N PHE A 838 -5.08 -0.66 -13.95
CA PHE A 838 -6.26 -1.51 -14.11
C PHE A 838 -7.29 -0.78 -14.99
N SER A 839 -7.57 -1.32 -16.17
CA SER A 839 -8.63 -0.86 -17.07
C SER A 839 -10.04 -1.09 -16.54
N SER A 840 -10.22 -2.01 -15.57
CA SER A 840 -11.51 -2.54 -15.12
C SER A 840 -12.27 -3.38 -16.17
N ILE A 841 -11.57 -3.81 -17.23
CA ILE A 841 -12.05 -4.86 -18.14
C ILE A 841 -12.04 -6.18 -17.36
N ALA A 842 -13.20 -6.53 -16.81
CA ALA A 842 -13.39 -7.70 -15.95
C ALA A 842 -14.85 -8.19 -16.04
N PRO A 843 -15.14 -9.44 -15.63
CA PRO A 843 -16.52 -9.91 -15.48
C PRO A 843 -17.36 -8.98 -14.59
N ARG A 844 -18.64 -8.81 -14.95
CA ARG A 844 -19.62 -8.02 -14.19
C ARG A 844 -20.40 -8.90 -13.22
N PRO A 845 -21.02 -8.34 -12.17
CA PRO A 845 -21.84 -9.11 -11.22
C PRO A 845 -22.97 -9.95 -11.86
N THR A 846 -23.46 -9.53 -13.04
CA THR A 846 -24.46 -10.22 -13.84
C THR A 846 -23.92 -11.42 -14.62
N ASP A 847 -22.60 -11.50 -14.82
CA ASP A 847 -21.97 -12.51 -15.65
C ASP A 847 -21.75 -13.80 -14.85
N ASN A 848 -22.02 -14.95 -15.49
CA ASN A 848 -21.90 -16.26 -14.83
C ASN A 848 -20.47 -16.55 -14.31
N VAL A 849 -19.46 -15.95 -14.92
CA VAL A 849 -18.05 -16.17 -14.63
C VAL A 849 -17.57 -15.38 -13.40
N TYR A 850 -18.28 -14.31 -13.02
CA TYR A 850 -17.99 -13.47 -11.86
C TYR A 850 -17.94 -14.24 -10.53
N ASN A 851 -18.76 -15.29 -10.42
CA ASN A 851 -18.85 -16.16 -9.26
C ASN A 851 -18.19 -17.53 -9.47
N ASN A 852 -17.33 -17.67 -10.48
CA ASN A 852 -16.69 -18.93 -10.82
C ASN A 852 -15.17 -18.74 -10.95
N ALA A 853 -14.45 -19.06 -9.88
CA ALA A 853 -12.99 -19.11 -9.79
C ALA A 853 -12.29 -19.73 -11.01
N ASN A 854 -12.83 -20.86 -11.50
CA ASN A 854 -12.24 -21.66 -12.58
C ASN A 854 -12.90 -21.43 -13.94
N GLY A 855 -13.86 -20.49 -14.02
CA GLY A 855 -14.58 -20.20 -15.26
C GLY A 855 -13.68 -19.53 -16.30
N ASN A 856 -13.85 -19.88 -17.58
CA ASN A 856 -13.20 -19.13 -18.64
C ASN A 856 -13.86 -17.76 -18.77
N ALA A 857 -13.09 -16.68 -18.59
CA ALA A 857 -13.57 -15.31 -18.73
C ALA A 857 -13.45 -14.77 -20.17
N ASP A 858 -12.69 -15.40 -21.07
CA ASP A 858 -12.36 -14.84 -22.39
C ASP A 858 -13.59 -14.34 -23.17
N SER A 859 -14.67 -15.14 -23.21
CA SER A 859 -15.89 -14.75 -23.93
C SER A 859 -16.62 -13.58 -23.26
N VAL A 860 -16.59 -13.51 -21.93
CA VAL A 860 -17.20 -12.43 -21.15
C VAL A 860 -16.37 -11.15 -21.26
N ILE A 861 -15.04 -11.26 -21.21
CA ILE A 861 -14.12 -10.14 -21.43
C ILE A 861 -14.34 -9.55 -22.82
N LYS A 862 -14.42 -10.40 -23.85
CA LYS A 862 -14.72 -9.95 -25.22
C LYS A 862 -16.08 -9.26 -25.31
N GLU A 863 -17.10 -9.75 -24.62
CA GLU A 863 -18.43 -9.13 -24.55
C GLU A 863 -18.37 -7.75 -23.89
N VAL A 864 -17.72 -7.64 -22.72
CA VAL A 864 -17.49 -6.36 -22.01
C VAL A 864 -16.76 -5.35 -22.89
N ILE A 865 -15.69 -5.79 -23.57
CA ILE A 865 -14.93 -4.92 -24.50
C ILE A 865 -15.81 -4.49 -25.68
N THR A 866 -16.57 -5.41 -26.27
CA THR A 866 -17.43 -5.11 -27.41
C THR A 866 -18.50 -4.08 -27.04
N GLU A 867 -19.19 -4.29 -25.91
CA GLU A 867 -20.23 -3.37 -25.43
C GLU A 867 -19.68 -1.98 -25.08
N PHE A 868 -18.45 -1.92 -24.56
CA PHE A 868 -17.74 -0.67 -24.31
C PHE A 868 -17.35 0.06 -25.60
N VAL A 869 -16.80 -0.66 -26.60
CA VAL A 869 -16.45 -0.09 -27.92
C VAL A 869 -17.70 0.41 -28.66
N GLU A 870 -18.83 -0.30 -28.52
CA GLU A 870 -20.13 0.09 -29.05
C GLU A 870 -20.80 1.23 -28.26
N GLN A 871 -20.21 1.66 -27.14
CA GLN A 871 -20.73 2.69 -26.22
C GLN A 871 -22.12 2.36 -25.66
N SER A 872 -22.40 1.06 -25.50
CA SER A 872 -23.67 0.56 -24.95
C SER A 872 -23.64 0.43 -23.44
N GLU A 873 -22.49 0.05 -22.88
CA GLU A 873 -22.24 -0.08 -21.44
C GLU A 873 -20.85 0.47 -21.11
N PRO A 874 -20.69 1.28 -20.04
CA PRO A 874 -19.38 1.73 -19.58
C PRO A 874 -18.61 0.61 -18.88
N LEU A 875 -17.29 0.77 -18.78
CA LEU A 875 -16.48 -0.07 -17.88
C LEU A 875 -16.80 0.25 -16.42
N ALA A 876 -16.43 -0.66 -15.51
CA ALA A 876 -16.76 -0.51 -14.10
C ALA A 876 -16.16 0.75 -13.46
N ASN A 877 -14.96 1.14 -13.91
CA ASN A 877 -14.44 2.49 -13.74
C ASN A 877 -14.98 3.39 -14.86
N THR A 878 -15.97 4.22 -14.54
CA THR A 878 -16.70 5.06 -15.49
C THR A 878 -15.86 6.22 -16.02
N ARG A 879 -14.68 6.46 -15.44
CA ARG A 879 -13.70 7.45 -15.92
C ARG A 879 -12.90 6.93 -17.10
N MET A 880 -12.86 5.62 -17.34
CA MET A 880 -12.24 5.05 -18.52
C MET A 880 -13.09 5.38 -19.75
N THR A 881 -12.46 6.00 -20.75
CA THR A 881 -13.10 6.40 -22.01
C THR A 881 -12.33 5.86 -23.19
N LEU A 882 -13.06 5.50 -24.25
CA LEU A 882 -12.45 5.10 -25.50
C LEU A 882 -11.79 6.30 -26.18
N MET A 883 -10.53 6.14 -26.56
CA MET A 883 -9.78 7.13 -27.32
C MET A 883 -10.15 7.05 -28.80
N GLN A 884 -10.11 8.19 -29.50
CA GLN A 884 -10.34 8.20 -30.95
C GLN A 884 -9.22 7.43 -31.65
N SER A 885 -9.62 6.45 -32.47
CA SER A 885 -8.72 5.60 -33.24
C SER A 885 -9.12 5.61 -34.70
N SER A 886 -8.12 5.52 -35.57
CA SER A 886 -8.32 5.33 -37.02
C SER A 886 -8.56 3.87 -37.42
N LEU A 887 -8.41 2.94 -36.47
CA LEU A 887 -8.58 1.50 -36.69
C LEU A 887 -10.06 1.11 -36.77
N SER A 888 -10.33 -0.06 -37.34
CA SER A 888 -11.67 -0.66 -37.29
C SER A 888 -12.04 -1.07 -35.86
N ALA A 889 -13.35 -1.19 -35.58
CA ALA A 889 -13.82 -1.63 -34.26
C ALA A 889 -13.26 -3.02 -33.91
N GLU A 890 -13.13 -3.91 -34.89
CA GLU A 890 -12.57 -5.25 -34.68
C GLU A 890 -11.09 -5.23 -34.27
N GLU A 891 -10.29 -4.32 -34.85
CA GLU A 891 -8.89 -4.12 -34.46
C GLU A 891 -8.80 -3.51 -33.05
N VAL A 892 -9.63 -2.53 -32.73
CA VAL A 892 -9.70 -1.93 -31.39
C VAL A 892 -10.06 -2.96 -30.33
N ILE A 893 -11.03 -3.84 -30.62
CA ILE A 893 -11.42 -4.94 -29.70
C ILE A 893 -10.24 -5.90 -29.50
N ALA A 894 -9.50 -6.24 -30.56
CA ALA A 894 -8.35 -7.13 -30.46
C ALA A 894 -7.22 -6.51 -29.62
N ASP A 895 -6.92 -5.22 -29.82
CA ASP A 895 -5.91 -4.51 -29.04
C ASP A 895 -6.33 -4.35 -27.57
N LEU A 896 -7.63 -4.18 -27.28
CA LEU A 896 -8.16 -4.14 -25.90
C LEU A 896 -8.16 -5.51 -25.21
N GLU A 897 -8.15 -6.62 -25.95
CA GLU A 897 -7.94 -7.97 -25.41
C GLU A 897 -6.46 -8.23 -25.07
N ASP A 898 -5.54 -7.49 -25.70
CA ASP A 898 -4.11 -7.56 -25.44
C ASP A 898 -3.73 -6.59 -24.31
N TYR A 899 -3.26 -7.17 -23.21
CA TYR A 899 -2.87 -6.43 -22.01
C TYR A 899 -1.71 -5.44 -22.23
N THR A 900 -0.90 -5.61 -23.29
CA THR A 900 0.17 -4.66 -23.67
C THR A 900 -0.33 -3.50 -24.52
N LEU A 901 -1.47 -3.67 -25.21
CA LEU A 901 -2.02 -2.69 -26.15
C LEU A 901 -3.29 -2.01 -25.65
N ALA A 902 -3.94 -2.52 -24.60
CA ALA A 902 -5.17 -1.94 -24.07
C ALA A 902 -5.05 -0.44 -23.76
N ALA A 903 -3.90 0.00 -23.25
CA ALA A 903 -3.59 1.42 -22.99
C ALA A 903 -3.65 2.31 -24.25
N ALA A 904 -3.44 1.76 -25.45
CA ALA A 904 -3.48 2.50 -26.71
C ALA A 904 -4.88 3.03 -27.06
N HIS A 905 -5.93 2.43 -26.49
CA HIS A 905 -7.33 2.79 -26.78
C HIS A 905 -8.06 3.36 -25.58
N LEU A 906 -7.43 3.43 -24.41
CA LEU A 906 -8.03 3.90 -23.16
C LEU A 906 -7.47 5.26 -22.75
N GLY A 907 -8.36 6.16 -22.34
CA GLY A 907 -8.03 7.41 -21.68
C GLY A 907 -8.80 7.55 -20.36
N VAL A 908 -8.32 8.42 -19.48
CA VAL A 908 -8.95 8.70 -18.19
C VAL A 908 -9.55 10.09 -18.19
N LYS A 909 -10.88 10.19 -18.10
CA LYS A 909 -11.58 11.47 -17.92
C LYS A 909 -11.24 12.08 -16.56
N GLY A 910 -10.78 13.32 -16.59
CA GLY A 910 -10.31 14.07 -15.43
C GLY A 910 -9.05 13.46 -14.82
N ALA A 911 -8.14 12.92 -15.64
CA ALA A 911 -6.81 12.54 -15.17
C ALA A 911 -6.19 13.73 -14.43
N PHE A 912 -5.83 13.51 -13.17
CA PHE A 912 -5.45 14.56 -12.25
C PHE A 912 -3.94 14.56 -12.05
N ASN A 913 -3.31 15.66 -12.45
CA ASN A 913 -1.87 15.84 -12.33
C ASN A 913 -1.49 16.05 -10.85
N ILE A 914 -0.70 15.14 -10.30
CA ILE A 914 -0.24 15.15 -8.91
C ILE A 914 0.61 16.37 -8.55
N ASN A 915 1.07 17.12 -9.55
CA ASN A 915 1.81 18.38 -9.37
C ASN A 915 0.90 19.62 -9.32
N SER A 916 -0.42 19.45 -9.25
CA SER A 916 -1.36 20.57 -9.09
C SER A 916 -1.09 21.36 -7.81
N THR A 917 -1.03 22.69 -7.95
CA THR A 917 -0.93 23.64 -6.83
C THR A 917 -2.29 24.23 -6.41
N SER A 918 -3.39 23.75 -7.00
CA SER A 918 -4.74 24.20 -6.67
C SER A 918 -5.31 23.43 -5.47
N GLU A 919 -5.42 24.11 -4.33
CA GLU A 919 -6.04 23.56 -3.11
C GLU A 919 -7.51 23.17 -3.35
N GLU A 920 -8.25 23.99 -4.11
CA GLU A 920 -9.65 23.73 -4.46
C GLU A 920 -9.80 22.50 -5.36
N ALA A 921 -8.90 22.29 -6.34
CA ALA A 921 -8.93 21.11 -7.18
C ALA A 921 -8.67 19.83 -6.37
N TRP A 922 -7.68 19.87 -5.46
CA TRP A 922 -7.43 18.77 -4.51
C TRP A 922 -8.64 18.49 -3.62
N ARG A 923 -9.31 19.54 -3.11
CA ARG A 923 -10.52 19.41 -2.30
C ARG A 923 -11.64 18.66 -3.04
N ALA A 924 -11.89 19.00 -4.30
CA ALA A 924 -12.92 18.35 -5.11
C ALA A 924 -12.56 16.89 -5.46
N VAL A 925 -11.29 16.60 -5.77
CA VAL A 925 -10.84 15.24 -6.09
C VAL A 925 -10.89 14.33 -4.86
N LEU A 926 -10.41 14.78 -3.70
CA LEU A 926 -10.39 14.01 -2.45
C LEU A 926 -11.79 13.69 -1.90
N THR A 927 -12.82 14.35 -2.42
CA THR A 927 -14.21 14.19 -1.98
C THR A 927 -15.08 13.46 -3.01
N GLY A 928 -14.48 12.77 -3.98
CA GLY A 928 -15.19 12.04 -5.03
C GLY A 928 -16.17 10.95 -4.54
N PHE A 929 -16.03 10.45 -3.31
CA PHE A 929 -16.98 9.53 -2.66
C PHE A 929 -18.14 10.21 -1.93
N ARG A 930 -18.21 11.54 -1.89
CA ARG A 930 -19.34 12.25 -1.27
C ARG A 930 -20.63 11.88 -1.99
N GLY A 931 -21.64 11.47 -1.22
CA GLY A 931 -22.90 10.96 -1.75
C GLY A 931 -22.90 9.48 -2.12
N GLN A 932 -21.75 8.79 -2.09
CA GLN A 932 -21.69 7.37 -2.43
C GLN A 932 -22.25 6.49 -1.32
N ASP A 933 -23.11 5.55 -1.68
CA ASP A 933 -23.56 4.50 -0.77
C ASP A 933 -22.49 3.40 -0.65
N PHE A 934 -22.18 2.99 0.58
CA PHE A 934 -21.21 1.92 0.86
C PHE A 934 -21.91 0.72 1.50
N ASP A 935 -21.60 -0.46 0.98
CA ASP A 935 -22.06 -1.69 1.60
C ASP A 935 -21.25 -2.02 2.85
N THR A 936 -21.95 -2.51 3.86
CA THR A 936 -21.42 -2.99 5.13
C THR A 936 -21.93 -4.41 5.37
N TYR A 937 -21.15 -5.24 6.06
CA TYR A 937 -21.52 -6.62 6.36
C TYR A 937 -21.28 -6.96 7.83
N ASN A 938 -22.38 -7.01 8.59
CA ASN A 938 -22.40 -7.59 9.93
C ASN A 938 -23.54 -8.61 9.99
N SER A 939 -23.23 -9.88 9.70
CA SER A 939 -24.18 -11.00 9.53
C SER A 939 -25.11 -10.91 8.31
N THR A 940 -25.46 -9.70 7.87
CA THR A 940 -26.20 -9.40 6.63
C THR A 940 -25.58 -8.18 5.95
N ILE A 941 -25.75 -8.07 4.63
CA ILE A 941 -25.34 -6.88 3.87
C ILE A 941 -26.37 -5.76 4.05
N SER A 942 -25.89 -4.56 4.35
CA SER A 942 -26.66 -3.31 4.43
C SER A 942 -25.89 -2.18 3.75
N SER A 943 -26.59 -1.23 3.15
CA SER A 943 -25.97 -0.06 2.51
C SER A 943 -26.12 1.17 3.39
N GLU A 944 -25.04 1.93 3.54
CA GLU A 944 -24.96 3.18 4.32
C GLU A 944 -24.80 4.37 3.36
N SER A 945 -25.62 5.39 3.52
CA SER A 945 -25.59 6.56 2.65
C SER A 945 -24.72 7.69 3.18
N ASN A 946 -23.91 8.29 2.29
CA ASN A 946 -22.90 9.30 2.64
C ASN A 946 -23.14 10.68 2.01
N SER A 947 -24.40 11.11 1.94
CA SER A 947 -24.81 12.39 1.31
C SER A 947 -24.12 13.66 1.82
N ASN A 948 -23.66 13.71 3.08
CA ASN A 948 -23.12 14.94 3.70
C ASN A 948 -21.80 14.71 4.46
N VAL A 949 -21.07 13.67 4.10
CA VAL A 949 -19.79 13.31 4.72
C VAL A 949 -18.79 12.95 3.63
N ASN A 950 -17.51 12.88 3.98
CA ASN A 950 -16.45 12.54 3.04
C ASN A 950 -15.82 11.21 3.46
N PRO A 951 -16.30 10.07 2.92
CA PRO A 951 -15.76 8.75 3.23
C PRO A 951 -14.32 8.59 2.76
N MET A 952 -13.48 8.02 3.63
CA MET A 952 -12.12 7.57 3.31
C MET A 952 -11.97 6.12 3.77
N PRO A 953 -12.56 5.16 3.03
CA PRO A 953 -12.62 3.77 3.45
C PRO A 953 -11.31 3.02 3.19
N LYS A 954 -10.73 2.44 4.24
CA LYS A 954 -9.68 1.41 4.13
C LYS A 954 -10.23 0.09 3.56
N LEU A 955 -11.51 -0.18 3.84
CA LEU A 955 -12.23 -1.39 3.43
C LEU A 955 -13.48 -0.98 2.62
N THR A 956 -13.63 -1.53 1.42
CA THR A 956 -14.79 -1.38 0.53
C THR A 956 -16.03 -2.12 1.02
N LEU A 957 -15.86 -3.10 1.91
CA LEU A 957 -16.95 -3.77 2.62
C LEU A 957 -16.56 -3.84 4.10
N ALA A 958 -16.93 -2.81 4.87
CA ALA A 958 -16.66 -2.76 6.31
C ALA A 958 -17.72 -3.54 7.10
N ASN A 959 -17.48 -3.84 8.38
CA ASN A 959 -18.47 -4.48 9.25
C ASN A 959 -19.51 -3.49 9.81
N SER A 960 -19.22 -2.19 9.80
CA SER A 960 -20.11 -1.14 10.31
C SER A 960 -19.98 0.15 9.49
N GLY A 961 -20.90 1.08 9.72
CA GLY A 961 -20.95 2.34 8.98
C GLY A 961 -19.79 3.29 9.27
N GLY A 962 -19.78 4.42 8.55
CA GLY A 962 -18.75 5.43 8.66
C GLY A 962 -18.92 6.34 9.88
N THR A 963 -17.81 6.79 10.47
CA THR A 963 -17.85 7.70 11.62
C THR A 963 -16.89 8.89 11.49
N THR A 964 -17.35 10.06 11.95
CA THR A 964 -16.55 11.29 12.05
C THR A 964 -15.74 11.37 13.35
N SER A 965 -16.01 10.50 14.33
CA SER A 965 -15.27 10.41 15.59
C SER A 965 -14.36 9.18 15.59
N ALA A 966 -13.04 9.39 15.68
CA ALA A 966 -12.07 8.30 15.73
C ALA A 966 -11.52 8.13 17.15
N SER A 967 -11.66 6.95 17.75
CA SER A 967 -11.03 6.58 19.03
C SER A 967 -10.75 5.08 19.03
N ALA A 968 -9.53 4.66 19.39
CA ALA A 968 -9.13 3.25 19.32
C ALA A 968 -9.95 2.34 20.24
N SER A 969 -10.49 2.92 21.32
CA SER A 969 -11.41 2.29 22.29
C SER A 969 -12.82 1.99 21.75
N SER A 970 -13.22 2.61 20.64
CA SER A 970 -14.54 2.39 20.05
C SER A 970 -14.60 1.07 19.26
N ALA A 971 -15.74 0.38 19.30
CA ALA A 971 -15.95 -0.80 18.46
C ALA A 971 -15.83 -0.46 16.95
N ASP A 972 -16.29 0.73 16.56
CA ASP A 972 -16.22 1.22 15.18
C ASP A 972 -14.78 1.37 14.67
N ALA A 973 -13.79 1.57 15.55
CA ALA A 973 -12.37 1.66 15.17
C ALA A 973 -11.84 0.42 14.46
N TRP A 974 -12.47 -0.72 14.70
CA TRP A 974 -12.04 -2.03 14.21
C TRP A 974 -13.11 -2.71 13.34
N ALA A 975 -14.15 -1.97 12.97
CA ALA A 975 -15.28 -2.49 12.21
C ALA A 975 -15.78 -1.52 11.13
N GLY A 976 -15.57 -0.20 11.26
CA GLY A 976 -16.16 0.82 10.41
C GLY A 976 -15.23 1.37 9.34
N TYR A 977 -15.54 2.58 8.87
CA TYR A 977 -14.66 3.38 8.00
C TYR A 977 -14.66 4.84 8.41
N ARG A 978 -13.62 5.57 8.01
CA ARG A 978 -13.45 6.97 8.40
C ARG A 978 -14.32 7.89 7.54
N ASN A 979 -15.06 8.79 8.18
CA ASN A 979 -15.66 9.95 7.54
C ASN A 979 -14.90 11.23 7.95
N LEU A 980 -14.33 11.94 6.99
CA LEU A 980 -13.64 13.21 7.21
C LEU A 980 -14.61 14.38 7.16
N THR A 981 -14.41 15.37 8.03
CA THR A 981 -15.16 16.62 7.97
C THR A 981 -14.66 17.49 6.83
N ASP A 982 -15.49 18.43 6.35
CA ASP A 982 -15.09 19.36 5.28
C ASP A 982 -13.82 20.15 5.65
N GLN A 983 -13.67 20.55 6.91
CA GLN A 983 -12.46 21.21 7.43
C GLN A 983 -11.22 20.31 7.41
N GLN A 984 -11.40 19.00 7.66
CA GLN A 984 -10.29 18.05 7.58
C GLN A 984 -9.84 17.84 6.13
N ILE A 985 -10.76 17.83 5.17
CA ILE A 985 -10.45 17.78 3.74
C ILE A 985 -9.74 19.06 3.30
N GLU A 986 -10.24 20.23 3.67
CA GLU A 986 -9.62 21.52 3.35
C GLU A 986 -8.18 21.59 3.88
N ALA A 987 -7.97 21.20 5.15
CA ALA A 987 -6.64 21.13 5.73
C ALA A 987 -5.73 20.12 5.01
N LEU A 988 -6.26 18.96 4.60
CA LEU A 988 -5.50 17.95 3.87
C LEU A 988 -5.10 18.44 2.46
N ALA A 989 -6.02 19.05 1.72
CA ALA A 989 -5.76 19.61 0.39
C ALA A 989 -4.65 20.66 0.45
N LYS A 990 -4.75 21.60 1.40
CA LYS A 990 -3.69 22.59 1.66
C LYS A 990 -2.36 21.92 1.99
N GLN A 991 -2.34 20.94 2.91
CA GLN A 991 -1.10 20.27 3.28
C GLN A 991 -0.49 19.46 2.11
N ILE A 992 -1.30 18.89 1.22
CA ILE A 992 -0.77 18.23 0.01
C ILE A 992 -0.05 19.24 -0.89
N VAL A 993 -0.65 20.40 -1.14
CA VAL A 993 -0.02 21.47 -1.93
C VAL A 993 1.27 21.97 -1.27
N ASP A 994 1.25 22.21 0.06
CA ASP A 994 2.44 22.59 0.83
C ASP A 994 3.56 21.54 0.70
N GLN A 995 3.22 20.24 0.75
CA GLN A 995 4.19 19.15 0.55
C GLN A 995 4.72 19.07 -0.88
N ILE A 996 3.87 19.30 -1.90
CA ILE A 996 4.28 19.31 -3.30
C ILE A 996 5.32 20.41 -3.55
N ARG A 997 5.06 21.64 -3.09
CA ARG A 997 6.02 22.77 -3.20
C ARG A 997 7.32 22.48 -2.46
N GLY A 998 7.22 22.14 -1.16
CA GLY A 998 8.39 21.92 -0.32
C GLY A 998 9.28 20.76 -0.79
N ARG A 999 8.71 19.70 -1.37
CA ARG A 999 9.47 18.58 -1.94
C ARG A 999 10.05 18.91 -3.32
N ALA A 1000 9.42 19.80 -4.08
CA ALA A 1000 9.95 20.23 -5.37
C ALA A 1000 11.23 21.04 -5.21
N GLU A 1001 11.27 21.93 -4.23
CA GLU A 1001 12.51 22.63 -3.86
C GLU A 1001 13.59 21.69 -3.32
N ASP A 1002 13.20 20.74 -2.47
CA ASP A 1002 14.15 19.79 -1.85
C ASP A 1002 14.82 18.91 -2.91
N ARG A 1003 14.04 18.38 -3.85
CA ARG A 1003 14.58 17.59 -4.96
C ARG A 1003 15.54 18.40 -5.85
N ALA A 1004 15.21 19.67 -6.14
CA ALA A 1004 16.13 20.54 -6.87
C ALA A 1004 17.46 20.76 -6.12
N LYS A 1005 17.41 20.94 -4.78
CA LYS A 1005 18.61 21.07 -3.93
C LYS A 1005 19.46 19.81 -3.95
N GLU A 1006 18.86 18.63 -3.85
CA GLU A 1006 19.56 17.34 -3.92
C GLU A 1006 20.24 17.11 -5.28
N LEU A 1007 19.65 17.62 -6.36
CA LEU A 1007 20.23 17.64 -7.71
C LEU A 1007 21.26 18.77 -7.94
N GLY A 1008 21.56 19.58 -6.92
CA GLY A 1008 22.51 20.69 -7.02
C GLY A 1008 22.01 21.91 -7.78
N ARG A 1009 20.70 22.01 -8.07
CA ARG A 1009 20.06 23.09 -8.83
C ARG A 1009 19.50 24.16 -7.89
N SER A 1010 20.38 24.97 -7.31
CA SER A 1010 19.98 26.04 -6.38
C SER A 1010 19.22 27.16 -7.09
N GLY A 1011 18.00 27.44 -6.65
CA GLY A 1011 17.15 28.49 -7.22
C GLY A 1011 16.14 27.99 -8.25
N GLU A 1012 16.00 26.67 -8.38
CA GLU A 1012 14.99 26.00 -9.20
C GLU A 1012 14.10 25.11 -8.34
N VAL A 1013 12.98 24.65 -8.91
CA VAL A 1013 12.17 23.54 -8.37
C VAL A 1013 12.05 22.43 -9.41
N VAL A 1014 11.98 21.19 -8.94
CA VAL A 1014 11.73 20.01 -9.79
C VAL A 1014 10.38 19.42 -9.36
N PRO A 1015 9.36 19.25 -10.23
CA PRO A 1015 8.09 18.62 -9.87
C PRO A 1015 8.24 17.11 -9.67
N ASN A 1016 7.24 16.41 -9.11
CA ASN A 1016 7.29 14.95 -9.04
C ASN A 1016 7.29 14.40 -10.47
N LEU A 1017 8.29 13.62 -10.81
CA LEU A 1017 8.53 13.20 -12.20
C LEU A 1017 7.78 11.90 -12.53
N THR A 1018 7.44 11.14 -11.49
CA THR A 1018 6.73 9.88 -11.58
C THR A 1018 5.70 9.77 -10.45
N ILE A 1019 4.73 8.88 -10.62
CA ILE A 1019 3.78 8.59 -9.54
C ILE A 1019 4.53 7.88 -8.39
N GLY A 1020 5.51 7.02 -8.71
CA GLY A 1020 6.38 6.39 -7.72
C GLY A 1020 7.07 7.41 -6.79
N GLN A 1021 7.61 8.51 -7.33
CA GLN A 1021 8.24 9.58 -6.52
C GLN A 1021 7.24 10.29 -5.59
N PHE A 1022 6.01 10.50 -6.06
CA PHE A 1022 4.97 11.14 -5.25
C PHE A 1022 4.54 10.26 -4.06
N VAL A 1023 4.46 8.94 -4.28
CA VAL A 1023 4.10 7.93 -3.27
C VAL A 1023 5.26 7.67 -2.31
N ASN A 1024 6.50 7.65 -2.80
CA ASN A 1024 7.67 7.28 -2.01
C ASN A 1024 8.23 8.44 -1.15
N ARG A 1025 9.00 8.05 -0.14
CA ARG A 1025 9.88 8.95 0.63
C ARG A 1025 11.09 9.38 -0.22
N ILE A 1026 11.81 10.42 0.19
CA ILE A 1026 13.03 10.91 -0.49
C ILE A 1026 14.23 10.58 0.42
N PRO A 1027 14.95 9.45 0.23
CA PRO A 1027 16.02 9.03 1.14
C PRO A 1027 17.22 9.99 1.14
N THR A 1028 17.53 10.62 0.01
CA THR A 1028 18.65 11.55 -0.13
C THR A 1028 18.44 12.87 0.63
N SER A 1029 17.18 13.23 0.90
CA SER A 1029 16.82 14.52 1.48
C SER A 1029 17.53 14.79 2.80
N SER A 1030 18.07 16.00 2.95
CA SER A 1030 18.53 16.50 4.25
C SER A 1030 17.39 16.63 5.30
N ASN A 1031 16.13 16.72 4.87
CA ASN A 1031 14.96 16.82 5.74
C ASN A 1031 14.48 15.44 6.23
N ASN A 1032 14.57 15.21 7.55
CA ASN A 1032 14.15 13.94 8.16
C ASN A 1032 12.69 13.56 7.87
N PHE A 1033 11.78 14.53 7.74
CA PHE A 1033 10.37 14.24 7.45
C PHE A 1033 10.21 13.62 6.06
N TYR A 1034 10.95 14.12 5.08
CA TYR A 1034 10.91 13.60 3.70
C TYR A 1034 11.59 12.25 3.58
N ARG A 1035 12.59 11.95 4.43
CA ARG A 1035 13.20 10.61 4.52
C ARG A 1035 12.29 9.56 5.15
N ASN A 1036 11.30 9.95 5.94
CA ASN A 1036 10.49 9.02 6.74
C ASN A 1036 9.11 8.70 6.12
N SER A 1037 8.64 9.47 5.14
CA SER A 1037 7.34 9.24 4.51
C SER A 1037 7.19 9.96 3.17
N GLY A 1038 6.20 9.54 2.37
CA GLY A 1038 5.83 10.12 1.07
C GLY A 1038 4.96 11.35 1.19
N THR A 1039 4.52 11.88 0.04
CA THR A 1039 3.86 13.20 -0.04
C THR A 1039 2.53 13.23 0.72
N ILE A 1040 1.65 12.27 0.44
CA ILE A 1040 0.32 12.22 1.07
C ILE A 1040 0.44 11.84 2.55
N GLN A 1041 1.30 10.87 2.89
CA GLN A 1041 1.44 10.46 4.29
C GLN A 1041 1.96 11.61 5.16
N GLN A 1042 2.92 12.41 4.66
CA GLN A 1042 3.41 13.59 5.38
C GLN A 1042 2.34 14.69 5.46
N ALA A 1043 1.52 14.88 4.41
CA ALA A 1043 0.40 15.80 4.45
C ALA A 1043 -0.63 15.40 5.51
N ILE A 1044 -1.00 14.11 5.59
CA ILE A 1044 -1.88 13.56 6.64
C ILE A 1044 -1.29 13.84 8.03
N ASN A 1045 0.00 13.54 8.23
CA ASN A 1045 0.69 13.75 9.51
C ASN A 1045 0.75 15.23 9.92
N ALA A 1046 0.69 16.17 8.97
CA ALA A 1046 0.65 17.60 9.22
C ALA A 1046 -0.75 18.13 9.56
N THR A 1047 -1.80 17.32 9.39
CA THR A 1047 -3.18 17.64 9.79
C THR A 1047 -3.54 17.05 11.15
N ALA A 1048 -4.75 17.35 11.62
CA ALA A 1048 -5.33 16.75 12.84
C ALA A 1048 -6.18 15.49 12.58
N ILE A 1049 -6.09 14.88 11.38
CA ILE A 1049 -6.97 13.77 10.97
C ILE A 1049 -6.87 12.57 11.92
N ASN A 1050 -5.66 12.18 12.29
CA ASN A 1050 -5.40 11.00 13.13
C ASN A 1050 -5.17 11.32 14.61
N ASN A 1051 -5.09 12.60 15.01
CA ASN A 1051 -4.72 13.02 16.37
C ASN A 1051 -5.50 12.33 17.50
N SER A 1052 -6.77 12.00 17.28
CA SER A 1052 -7.59 11.34 18.30
C SER A 1052 -7.25 9.87 18.52
N LEU A 1053 -6.67 9.20 17.51
CA LEU A 1053 -6.11 7.85 17.60
C LEU A 1053 -4.66 7.87 18.13
N ASP A 1054 -3.94 8.98 17.92
CA ASP A 1054 -2.57 9.16 18.43
C ASP A 1054 -2.50 9.35 19.95
N ARG A 1055 -3.61 9.79 20.57
CA ARG A 1055 -3.72 9.96 22.03
C ARG A 1055 -3.56 8.66 22.81
N ASP A 1056 -3.74 7.53 22.14
CA ASP A 1056 -3.61 6.19 22.71
C ASP A 1056 -2.14 5.71 22.75
N GLY A 1057 -1.22 6.59 22.32
CA GLY A 1057 0.24 6.41 22.36
C GLY A 1057 0.85 6.34 20.97
N SER A 1058 2.19 6.37 20.91
CA SER A 1058 2.93 6.07 19.69
C SER A 1058 4.00 5.01 19.95
N PHE A 1059 4.20 4.15 18.96
CA PHE A 1059 5.40 3.32 18.87
C PHE A 1059 6.59 4.25 18.63
N THR A 1060 7.67 4.01 19.37
CA THR A 1060 8.99 4.56 19.05
C THR A 1060 10.01 3.44 19.09
N VAL A 1061 11.00 3.52 18.20
CA VAL A 1061 12.11 2.55 18.15
C VAL A 1061 12.85 2.52 19.50
N SER A 1062 13.03 3.67 20.15
CA SER A 1062 13.68 3.75 21.47
C SER A 1062 12.91 3.02 22.55
N ASP A 1063 11.58 3.16 22.59
CA ASP A 1063 10.75 2.49 23.60
C ASP A 1063 10.76 0.98 23.38
N PHE A 1064 10.64 0.54 22.12
CA PHE A 1064 10.74 -0.87 21.77
C PHE A 1064 12.09 -1.48 22.15
N ASN A 1065 13.20 -0.79 21.86
CA ASN A 1065 14.54 -1.24 22.20
C ASN A 1065 14.81 -1.26 23.71
N SER A 1066 14.01 -0.54 24.51
CA SER A 1066 14.09 -0.56 25.96
C SER A 1066 13.40 -1.78 26.59
N LEU A 1067 12.56 -2.49 25.82
CA LEU A 1067 11.86 -3.67 26.29
C LEU A 1067 12.85 -4.83 26.56
N PRO A 1068 12.71 -5.56 27.67
CA PRO A 1068 13.58 -6.68 27.99
C PRO A 1068 13.41 -7.82 26.97
N ASN A 1069 14.52 -8.47 26.60
CA ASN A 1069 14.54 -9.69 25.77
C ASN A 1069 14.08 -9.55 24.29
N HIS A 1070 13.99 -8.33 23.75
CA HIS A 1070 13.81 -8.09 22.31
C HIS A 1070 15.15 -7.84 21.59
N GLU A 1071 15.24 -8.17 20.30
CA GLU A 1071 16.33 -7.67 19.46
C GLU A 1071 16.10 -6.18 19.18
N PRO A 1072 17.07 -5.30 19.44
CA PRO A 1072 16.88 -3.88 19.21
C PRO A 1072 16.90 -3.58 17.72
N TYR A 1073 15.91 -2.81 17.25
CA TYR A 1073 16.05 -2.08 16.00
C TYR A 1073 17.24 -1.11 16.09
N PRO A 1074 17.81 -0.67 14.96
CA PRO A 1074 18.87 0.32 14.98
C PRO A 1074 18.48 1.59 15.76
N SER A 1075 19.29 1.97 16.75
CA SER A 1075 18.98 3.06 17.69
C SER A 1075 18.97 4.47 17.09
N ASN A 1076 19.46 4.62 15.86
CA ASN A 1076 19.49 5.86 15.10
C ASN A 1076 18.19 6.11 14.32
N ASN A 1077 17.26 5.15 14.27
CA ASN A 1077 15.93 5.34 13.69
C ASN A 1077 15.04 6.16 14.63
N ASN A 1078 14.96 7.47 14.41
CA ASN A 1078 14.03 8.35 15.12
C ASN A 1078 12.66 8.35 14.43
N PHE A 1079 11.99 7.21 14.48
CA PHE A 1079 10.72 6.95 13.80
C PHE A 1079 9.60 6.72 14.83
N SER A 1080 8.43 7.30 14.57
CA SER A 1080 7.27 7.14 15.43
C SER A 1080 5.99 6.95 14.62
N VAL A 1081 5.19 5.95 15.01
CA VAL A 1081 3.89 5.65 14.40
C VAL A 1081 2.87 5.47 15.51
N PRO A 1082 1.67 6.04 15.39
CA PRO A 1082 0.58 5.83 16.35
C PRO A 1082 0.30 4.34 16.55
N ILE A 1083 0.10 3.92 17.80
CA ILE A 1083 -0.03 2.50 18.10
C ILE A 1083 -1.33 1.92 17.47
N ALA A 1084 -2.39 2.74 17.40
CA ALA A 1084 -3.64 2.44 16.69
C ALA A 1084 -3.57 2.54 15.15
N GLY A 1085 -2.37 2.62 14.55
CA GLY A 1085 -2.20 2.83 13.11
C GLY A 1085 -2.80 1.75 12.20
N SER A 1086 -3.05 0.54 12.72
CA SER A 1086 -3.75 -0.53 11.99
C SER A 1086 -5.28 -0.47 12.08
N SER A 1087 -5.85 0.54 12.77
CA SER A 1087 -7.29 0.75 12.84
C SER A 1087 -7.88 1.07 11.46
N THR A 1088 -9.11 0.61 11.22
CA THR A 1088 -9.90 0.95 10.02
C THR A 1088 -10.28 2.44 9.93
N LEU A 1089 -10.17 3.17 11.06
CA LEU A 1089 -10.40 4.62 11.11
C LEU A 1089 -9.11 5.43 11.00
N PHE A 1090 -7.94 4.79 11.05
CA PHE A 1090 -6.67 5.46 10.87
C PHE A 1090 -6.41 5.67 9.38
N VAL A 1091 -6.39 6.93 8.94
CA VAL A 1091 -6.20 7.27 7.53
C VAL A 1091 -4.71 7.21 7.20
N THR A 1092 -4.37 6.41 6.19
CA THR A 1092 -3.03 6.33 5.62
C THR A 1092 -3.03 6.84 4.18
N GLN A 1093 -1.82 7.07 3.66
CA GLN A 1093 -1.65 7.32 2.22
C GLN A 1093 -2.23 6.21 1.35
N GLY A 1094 -2.14 4.95 1.78
CA GLY A 1094 -2.74 3.81 1.07
C GLY A 1094 -4.24 3.95 0.88
N ASP A 1095 -4.96 4.50 1.86
CA ASP A 1095 -6.41 4.72 1.78
C ASP A 1095 -6.78 5.79 0.75
N VAL A 1096 -6.02 6.90 0.71
CA VAL A 1096 -6.19 7.95 -0.31
C VAL A 1096 -5.87 7.41 -1.70
N LEU A 1097 -4.79 6.65 -1.84
CA LEU A 1097 -4.39 6.02 -3.12
C LEU A 1097 -5.35 4.91 -3.57
N GLN A 1098 -6.01 4.20 -2.66
CA GLN A 1098 -7.09 3.28 -3.01
C GLN A 1098 -8.26 4.04 -3.65
N ALA A 1099 -8.57 5.23 -3.17
CA ALA A 1099 -9.66 6.04 -3.69
C ALA A 1099 -9.35 6.70 -5.03
N MET A 1100 -8.16 7.30 -5.20
CA MET A 1100 -7.84 8.12 -6.38
C MET A 1100 -6.75 7.53 -7.30
N GLY A 1101 -6.19 6.37 -6.97
CA GLY A 1101 -5.04 5.79 -7.68
C GLY A 1101 -5.29 5.46 -9.16
N SER A 1102 -6.55 5.34 -9.58
CA SER A 1102 -6.93 5.11 -10.98
C SER A 1102 -6.98 6.40 -11.81
N THR A 1103 -6.86 7.57 -11.17
CA THR A 1103 -7.08 8.87 -11.82
C THR A 1103 -5.85 9.77 -11.80
N VAL A 1104 -4.83 9.43 -11.02
CA VAL A 1104 -3.61 10.24 -10.86
C VAL A 1104 -2.62 10.05 -12.01
N THR A 1105 -1.94 11.12 -12.36
CA THR A 1105 -0.86 11.15 -13.37
C THR A 1105 0.24 12.11 -12.95
N ALA A 1106 1.48 11.88 -13.36
CA ALA A 1106 2.59 12.82 -13.14
C ALA A 1106 2.61 13.98 -14.16
N ARG A 1107 1.80 13.89 -15.22
CA ARG A 1107 1.78 14.85 -16.33
C ARG A 1107 0.38 15.06 -16.87
N SER A 1108 0.19 16.14 -17.59
CA SER A 1108 -1.06 16.39 -18.31
C SER A 1108 -0.93 16.07 -19.80
N ASP A 1109 -2.06 15.69 -20.39
CA ASP A 1109 -2.20 15.38 -21.82
C ASP A 1109 -3.26 16.27 -22.49
N THR A 1110 -3.95 17.11 -21.74
CA THR A 1110 -4.91 18.09 -22.25
C THR A 1110 -4.48 19.49 -21.82
N PHE A 1111 -4.40 20.40 -22.79
CA PHE A 1111 -3.98 21.78 -22.56
C PHE A 1111 -4.89 22.76 -23.30
N THR A 1112 -4.99 23.98 -22.80
CA THR A 1112 -5.64 25.10 -23.48
C THR A 1112 -4.59 26.12 -23.90
N ILE A 1113 -4.48 26.39 -25.20
CA ILE A 1113 -3.59 27.41 -25.74
C ILE A 1113 -4.39 28.69 -25.98
N ARG A 1114 -3.97 29.80 -25.37
CA ARG A 1114 -4.40 31.15 -25.77
C ARG A 1114 -3.31 31.83 -26.58
N ALA A 1115 -3.71 32.48 -27.66
CA ALA A 1115 -2.81 33.14 -28.59
C ALA A 1115 -3.30 34.54 -28.96
N TYR A 1116 -2.37 35.47 -29.08
CA TYR A 1116 -2.56 36.87 -29.41
C TYR A 1116 -1.81 37.23 -30.70
N GLY A 1117 -2.40 38.11 -31.49
CA GLY A 1117 -1.72 38.79 -32.58
C GLY A 1117 -2.26 40.18 -32.81
N ASP A 1118 -1.39 41.08 -33.23
CA ASP A 1118 -1.78 42.42 -33.67
C ASP A 1118 -1.25 42.78 -35.05
N ALA A 1119 -1.80 43.85 -35.61
CA ALA A 1119 -1.31 44.48 -36.82
C ALA A 1119 -0.95 45.93 -36.50
N VAL A 1120 0.17 46.40 -37.04
CA VAL A 1120 0.64 47.77 -36.84
C VAL A 1120 0.62 48.59 -38.14
N ASP A 1121 0.55 49.91 -38.00
CA ASP A 1121 0.80 50.82 -39.12
C ASP A 1121 2.30 51.05 -39.34
N SER A 1122 2.65 51.83 -40.39
CA SER A 1122 4.04 52.16 -40.72
C SER A 1122 4.79 52.96 -39.64
N SER A 1123 4.11 53.42 -38.59
CA SER A 1123 4.73 54.09 -37.43
C SER A 1123 4.89 53.16 -36.22
N GLY A 1124 4.53 51.88 -36.35
CA GLY A 1124 4.57 50.88 -35.29
C GLY A 1124 3.36 50.95 -34.35
N LYS A 1125 2.33 51.72 -34.68
CA LYS A 1125 1.12 51.82 -33.84
C LYS A 1125 0.18 50.66 -34.13
N ILE A 1126 -0.29 49.98 -33.09
CA ILE A 1126 -1.31 48.93 -33.18
C ILE A 1126 -2.62 49.49 -33.76
N ILE A 1127 -3.09 48.90 -34.85
CA ILE A 1127 -4.34 49.28 -35.55
C ILE A 1127 -5.43 48.19 -35.48
N ALA A 1128 -5.07 46.95 -35.14
CA ALA A 1128 -5.99 45.84 -34.89
C ALA A 1128 -5.36 44.81 -33.96
N GLN A 1129 -6.19 44.09 -33.19
CA GLN A 1129 -5.78 43.03 -32.26
C GLN A 1129 -6.74 41.84 -32.37
N ALA A 1130 -6.24 40.63 -32.13
CA ALA A 1130 -7.04 39.41 -32.11
C ALA A 1130 -6.50 38.42 -31.07
N TRP A 1131 -7.41 37.71 -30.42
CA TRP A 1131 -7.11 36.60 -29.52
C TRP A 1131 -7.87 35.35 -29.95
N CYS A 1132 -7.24 34.19 -29.85
CA CYS A 1132 -7.89 32.90 -30.03
C CYS A 1132 -7.53 31.92 -28.92
N GLU A 1133 -8.36 30.92 -28.75
CA GLU A 1133 -8.22 29.85 -27.77
C GLU A 1133 -8.40 28.51 -28.48
N ALA A 1134 -7.56 27.54 -28.19
CA ALA A 1134 -7.66 26.18 -28.70
C ALA A 1134 -7.40 25.17 -27.58
N VAL A 1135 -8.26 24.15 -27.48
CA VAL A 1135 -8.02 23.00 -26.60
C VAL A 1135 -7.31 21.94 -27.42
N VAL A 1136 -6.19 21.46 -26.92
CA VAL A 1136 -5.35 20.44 -27.56
C VAL A 1136 -5.23 19.23 -26.64
N GLN A 1137 -5.25 18.04 -27.24
CA GLN A 1137 -5.18 16.78 -26.51
C GLN A 1137 -4.16 15.86 -27.15
N ARG A 1138 -3.27 15.28 -26.36
CA ARG A 1138 -2.34 14.24 -26.76
C ARG A 1138 -3.08 12.94 -27.02
N THR A 1139 -2.73 12.24 -28.08
CA THR A 1139 -3.30 10.95 -28.46
C THR A 1139 -2.30 9.82 -28.23
N PRO A 1140 -2.74 8.56 -28.10
CA PRO A 1140 -1.82 7.43 -28.00
C PRO A 1140 -0.97 7.25 -29.26
N GLU A 1141 -1.41 7.69 -30.42
CA GLU A 1141 -0.64 7.55 -31.66
C GLU A 1141 0.59 8.50 -31.70
N PRO A 1142 1.80 7.98 -32.03
CA PRO A 1142 2.99 8.78 -32.33
C PRO A 1142 2.81 9.72 -33.53
N VAL A 1143 3.61 10.77 -33.62
CA VAL A 1143 3.68 11.62 -34.82
C VAL A 1143 4.18 10.81 -36.03
N ASN A 1144 5.22 9.99 -35.81
CA ASN A 1144 5.81 9.09 -36.79
C ASN A 1144 5.73 7.65 -36.26
N PRO A 1145 4.60 6.94 -36.47
CA PRO A 1145 4.43 5.59 -35.94
C PRO A 1145 5.35 4.59 -36.64
N ASP A 1146 5.91 3.65 -35.87
CA ASP A 1146 6.68 2.53 -36.39
C ASP A 1146 5.78 1.59 -37.23
N PRO A 1147 6.19 1.22 -38.47
CA PRO A 1147 5.47 0.24 -39.30
C PRO A 1147 5.27 -1.13 -38.64
N ASP A 1148 6.18 -1.56 -37.77
CA ASP A 1148 6.15 -2.85 -37.08
C ASP A 1148 5.41 -2.77 -35.72
N ASN A 1149 5.40 -1.60 -35.08
CA ASN A 1149 4.56 -1.30 -33.90
C ASN A 1149 4.02 0.13 -33.95
N ARG A 1150 2.77 0.29 -34.39
CA ARG A 1150 2.13 1.60 -34.58
C ARG A 1150 2.12 2.49 -33.32
N TRP A 1151 2.20 1.89 -32.14
CA TRP A 1151 2.10 2.61 -30.87
C TRP A 1151 3.43 3.13 -30.33
N GLU A 1152 4.53 2.76 -31.00
CA GLU A 1152 5.90 3.23 -30.78
C GLU A 1152 6.33 4.18 -31.88
N SER A 1153 7.24 5.10 -31.57
CA SER A 1153 7.82 6.02 -32.55
C SER A 1153 8.89 5.31 -33.36
N ILE A 1154 8.90 5.47 -34.69
CA ILE A 1154 10.00 4.97 -35.54
C ILE A 1154 11.32 5.68 -35.23
N ASP A 1155 11.24 6.90 -34.68
CA ASP A 1155 12.38 7.76 -34.36
C ASP A 1155 12.78 7.61 -32.88
N GLN A 1156 12.31 6.56 -32.16
CA GLN A 1156 12.51 6.41 -30.72
C GLN A 1156 13.99 6.48 -30.32
N GLY A 1157 14.31 7.41 -29.42
CA GLY A 1157 15.68 7.65 -28.96
C GLY A 1157 16.57 8.44 -29.95
N GLU A 1158 16.03 8.90 -31.08
CA GLU A 1158 16.75 9.73 -32.05
C GLU A 1158 16.45 11.23 -31.88
N GLU A 1159 17.40 12.08 -32.31
CA GLU A 1159 17.21 13.52 -32.37
C GLU A 1159 16.13 13.87 -33.42
N GLY A 1160 14.95 14.29 -32.95
CA GLY A 1160 13.79 14.54 -33.80
C GLY A 1160 12.55 13.72 -33.44
N ASP A 1161 12.63 12.85 -32.43
CA ASP A 1161 11.45 12.18 -31.88
C ASP A 1161 10.51 13.19 -31.22
N PHE A 1162 9.38 13.45 -31.87
CA PHE A 1162 8.31 14.29 -31.34
C PHE A 1162 7.34 13.51 -30.46
N GLY A 1163 7.54 12.20 -30.28
CA GLY A 1163 6.70 11.33 -29.49
C GLY A 1163 5.25 11.30 -29.97
N ARG A 1164 4.32 11.28 -29.01
CA ARG A 1164 2.88 11.17 -29.25
C ARG A 1164 2.27 12.47 -29.75
N LYS A 1165 1.36 12.35 -30.72
CA LYS A 1165 0.74 13.46 -31.44
C LYS A 1165 -0.24 14.25 -30.56
N PHE A 1166 -0.26 15.57 -30.73
CA PHE A 1166 -1.35 16.43 -30.24
C PHE A 1166 -2.39 16.73 -31.34
N GLU A 1167 -3.66 16.72 -30.96
CA GLU A 1167 -4.78 17.10 -31.81
C GLU A 1167 -5.56 18.29 -31.25
N VAL A 1168 -5.94 19.23 -32.12
CA VAL A 1168 -6.83 20.34 -31.76
C VAL A 1168 -8.26 19.81 -31.63
N ARG A 1169 -8.80 19.80 -30.41
CA ARG A 1169 -10.17 19.38 -30.12
C ARG A 1169 -11.18 20.48 -30.32
N SER A 1170 -10.82 21.72 -30.02
CA SER A 1170 -11.68 22.87 -30.26
C SER A 1170 -10.86 24.13 -30.56
N PHE A 1171 -11.48 25.07 -31.26
CA PHE A 1171 -10.89 26.38 -31.58
C PHE A 1171 -11.98 27.45 -31.55
N ARG A 1172 -11.69 28.60 -30.92
CA ARG A 1172 -12.56 29.78 -30.94
C ARG A 1172 -11.78 31.08 -30.96
N TRP A 1173 -12.43 32.13 -31.46
CA TRP A 1173 -11.94 33.52 -31.33
C TRP A 1173 -12.47 34.12 -30.04
N LEU A 1174 -11.62 34.84 -29.30
CA LEU A 1174 -11.99 35.55 -28.09
C LEU A 1174 -12.22 37.04 -28.39
N ASN A 1175 -13.21 37.62 -27.71
CA ASN A 1175 -13.41 39.07 -27.70
C ASN A 1175 -12.55 39.72 -26.61
N LYS A 1176 -12.25 41.02 -26.77
CA LYS A 1176 -11.42 41.76 -25.81
C LYS A 1176 -11.99 41.80 -24.39
N ASN A 1177 -13.30 41.68 -24.23
CA ASN A 1177 -13.96 41.63 -22.92
C ASN A 1177 -13.94 40.24 -22.26
N GLU A 1178 -13.44 39.21 -22.96
CA GLU A 1178 -13.17 37.88 -22.40
C GLU A 1178 -11.71 37.74 -21.97
N ILE A 1179 -10.87 38.76 -22.18
CA ILE A 1179 -9.46 38.77 -21.76
C ILE A 1179 -9.36 39.27 -20.34
#